data_AF-A0A1G6PJ13-F1
#
_entry.id   AF-A0A1G6PJ13-F1
#
_cell.length_a   1.000
_cell.length_b   1.000
_cell.length_c   1.000
_cell.angle_alpha   90.00
_cell.angle_beta   90.00
_cell.angle_gamma   90.00
#
_symmetry.space_group_name_H-M   'P 1'
#
loop_
_entity.id
_entity.type
_entity.pdbx_description
1 polymer ?
#
loop_
_entity_poly.entity_id
_entity_poly.type
_entity_poly.pdbx_seq_one_letter_code
_entity_poly.pdbx_strand_id
1 'polypeptide(L)'
;MSDPFATAELRRRVLAAWTASPARFREDANAEEDLVRGGYRDRLLVELAQNAADAAVRAGVPGRLRLELATIGSGVGGGGEVLHAANTGAPLDADGVGGLASLRASAKRDGRATVGAAGGPPVQTVGRFGVGFAAVLAVSDEPAVHSLHGGVRFSAARTRAEVADVAALAEEVARREGAVPVLRLPWPAEGAPPEGHATEVVLPLRPGSRVAVRTALEQLPAELLLALPGLAEIEVVVDGATHTLACAHTPPLARLRDGDRTRTWRVEERTGELAEELFAGRPVEERARRGYTVTWAVPLDDDGRPEPLPGRQVVHAPTPSDEPLSLPARLVAPFPLGPDRRHVAPGPVTDALVGVCAEAYAGLLAALAPDPAVLGLVPRTGLAAAALDAALGSAALDRLRATPWLPLAEDPEGRQTAARATALDDGAEERTAVLAGVLPGLLPAGWGRREGAPALAALGVRRVGPAEVAEAVGGVARPPAWWARLYASLDGADREELGALPVPLADGRTAPGPAGVLLPADDLPVERLGPLALRVAHPDAVAPPAARRLLERLGARAATAAAVLADPAVRAAVEASVDAVEEDWADGDPADLARAVLALVAAAGTAPGELPWLAELALPDAEGAWAPAGELLVPGAPLAAVLEDGALGLLDPAFADAQDPAALRAAGVLVTFALVRAEDPDDLDVDAAGAWADAVLDRLPPGPPPAWPPLCAVRDLELVADWPGALALLADAAEEAWADVVVGGVAAPGYLRWWLTTHPVLGGRRPDRLCAPGSRELQGLYDPASGPPRVLERLRPPATVGDVLADVDAALDLLDRLGDPRRTVSPAVLRTVYARLAEALDDVDVDPPAGVRVAADRVADPGRESVLVLDAPWLQPLVDGVLVPAGGAPAAVADLLDLPLASERVTGTVTSHPVRRHPWSALPGAALAAARLGVAELDGEVAVHEQLLVGGRPVPWWPAGDADHVDGTAPALGRALAWRAGAWPLRQALAEAFADPRRAADLAAEDAVG
;
A
#
# COMPACT_ATOMS: atom_id res chain seq x y z
N MET A 1 -33.41 75.61 58.25
CA MET A 1 -33.40 74.48 57.29
C MET A 1 -34.51 73.54 57.65
N SER A 2 -35.33 73.08 56.70
CA SER A 2 -36.20 71.92 56.91
C SER A 2 -35.31 70.69 57.08
N ASP A 3 -35.56 69.86 58.09
CA ASP A 3 -34.87 68.58 58.34
C ASP A 3 -35.82 67.42 57.98
N PRO A 4 -36.06 67.15 56.67
CA PRO A 4 -37.05 66.17 56.22
C PRO A 4 -36.73 64.74 56.65
N PHE A 5 -35.48 64.48 57.05
CA PHE A 5 -35.00 63.16 57.48
C PHE A 5 -34.86 63.04 59.00
N ALA A 6 -35.28 64.06 59.77
CA ALA A 6 -35.14 64.09 61.23
C ALA A 6 -33.71 63.78 61.72
N THR A 7 -32.70 64.27 61.01
CA THR A 7 -31.27 64.07 61.32
C THR A 7 -30.89 64.58 62.71
N ALA A 8 -31.53 65.65 63.21
CA ALA A 8 -31.30 66.15 64.56
C ALA A 8 -31.71 65.13 65.63
N GLU A 9 -32.82 64.41 65.42
CA GLU A 9 -33.30 63.40 66.36
C GLU A 9 -32.41 62.14 66.35
N LEU A 10 -31.97 61.71 65.17
CA LEU A 10 -31.00 60.62 65.04
C LEU A 10 -29.68 60.96 65.76
N ARG A 11 -29.12 62.15 65.50
CA ARG A 11 -27.88 62.62 66.12
C ARG A 11 -28.01 62.69 67.65
N ARG A 12 -29.13 63.22 68.16
CA ARG A 12 -29.41 63.30 69.60
C ARG A 12 -29.43 61.92 70.27
N ARG A 13 -30.04 60.91 69.65
CA ARG A 13 -30.11 59.53 70.18
C ARG A 13 -28.73 58.88 70.25
N VAL A 14 -27.92 59.04 69.21
CA VAL A 14 -26.56 58.50 69.16
C VAL A 14 -25.67 59.16 70.20
N LEU A 15 -25.66 60.50 70.28
CA LEU A 15 -24.88 61.22 71.28
C LEU A 15 -25.29 60.84 72.70
N ALA A 16 -26.60 60.76 72.99
CA ALA A 16 -27.08 60.30 74.31
C ALA A 16 -26.60 58.89 74.65
N ALA A 17 -26.56 57.98 73.67
CA ALA A 17 -26.05 56.62 73.87
C ALA A 17 -24.53 56.58 74.13
N TRP A 18 -23.75 57.38 73.40
CA TRP A 18 -22.31 57.50 73.60
C TRP A 18 -21.95 58.16 74.93
N THR A 19 -22.66 59.23 75.33
CA THR A 19 -22.47 59.88 76.63
C THR A 19 -22.82 58.93 77.77
N ALA A 20 -23.90 58.14 77.64
CA ALA A 20 -24.27 57.15 78.64
C ALA A 20 -23.29 55.97 78.72
N SER A 21 -22.64 55.60 77.60
CA SER A 21 -21.67 54.51 77.55
C SER A 21 -20.58 54.79 76.49
N PRO A 22 -19.39 55.28 76.91
CA PRO A 22 -18.25 55.48 76.01
C PRO A 22 -17.80 54.20 75.28
N ALA A 23 -18.11 53.02 75.83
CA ALA A 23 -17.86 51.75 75.17
C ALA A 23 -18.61 51.63 73.83
N ARG A 24 -19.82 52.17 73.72
CA ARG A 24 -20.60 52.19 72.45
C ARG A 24 -19.96 53.07 71.39
N PHE A 25 -19.40 54.22 71.78
CA PHE A 25 -18.63 55.06 70.87
C PHE A 25 -17.43 54.29 70.29
N ARG A 26 -16.71 53.56 71.14
CA ARG A 26 -15.59 52.72 70.72
C ARG A 26 -16.03 51.54 69.85
N GLU A 27 -17.17 50.91 70.14
CA GLU A 27 -17.74 49.85 69.30
C GLU A 27 -18.09 50.37 67.90
N ASP A 28 -18.77 51.52 67.81
CA ASP A 28 -19.06 52.17 66.53
C ASP A 28 -17.78 52.55 65.78
N ALA A 29 -16.78 53.08 66.49
CA ALA A 29 -15.52 53.50 65.89
C ALA A 29 -14.70 52.31 65.36
N ASN A 30 -14.62 51.23 66.15
CA ASN A 30 -13.97 49.98 65.73
C ASN A 30 -14.71 49.35 64.55
N ALA A 31 -16.04 49.34 64.57
CA ALA A 31 -16.81 48.72 63.51
C ALA A 31 -16.67 49.47 62.17
N GLU A 32 -16.58 50.81 62.17
CA GLU A 32 -16.25 51.57 60.96
C GLU A 32 -14.78 51.40 60.54
N GLU A 33 -13.85 51.37 61.48
CA GLU A 33 -12.41 51.17 61.22
C GLU A 33 -12.09 49.78 60.66
N ASP A 34 -12.73 48.72 61.17
CA ASP A 34 -12.62 47.35 60.67
C ASP A 34 -13.11 47.25 59.22
N LEU A 35 -14.19 47.98 58.89
CA LEU A 35 -14.68 48.09 57.51
C LEU A 35 -13.68 48.83 56.63
N VAL A 36 -13.05 49.91 57.10
CA VAL A 36 -12.06 50.66 56.31
C VAL A 36 -10.74 49.90 56.13
N ARG A 37 -10.23 49.22 57.16
CA ARG A 37 -8.96 48.47 57.15
C ARG A 37 -9.06 47.10 56.47
N GLY A 38 -10.24 46.49 56.41
CA GLY A 38 -10.49 45.18 55.80
C GLY A 38 -10.38 45.11 54.27
N GLY A 39 -9.85 46.13 53.60
CA GLY A 39 -9.65 46.16 52.14
C GLY A 39 -10.78 46.79 51.32
N TYR A 40 -11.66 47.60 51.92
CA TYR A 40 -12.84 48.17 51.25
C TYR A 40 -12.56 49.23 50.17
N ARG A 41 -11.29 49.58 49.88
CA ARG A 41 -10.96 50.51 48.78
C ARG A 41 -11.38 49.95 47.41
N ASP A 42 -11.27 48.64 47.23
CA ASP A 42 -11.54 47.98 45.94
C ASP A 42 -13.04 47.76 45.67
N ARG A 43 -13.91 48.03 46.66
CA ARG A 43 -15.36 47.81 46.58
C ARG A 43 -16.20 49.08 46.55
N LEU A 44 -15.58 50.26 46.71
CA LEU A 44 -16.28 51.54 46.72
C LEU A 44 -17.25 51.70 45.53
N LEU A 45 -16.76 51.52 44.30
CA LEU A 45 -17.55 51.72 43.08
C LEU A 45 -18.63 50.65 42.93
N VAL A 46 -18.32 49.42 43.31
CA VAL A 46 -19.25 48.28 43.25
C VAL A 46 -20.42 48.47 44.23
N GLU A 47 -20.15 48.94 45.44
CA GLU A 47 -21.20 49.22 46.44
C GLU A 47 -22.05 50.44 46.04
N LEU A 48 -21.44 51.47 45.43
CA LEU A 48 -22.19 52.60 44.86
C LEU A 48 -23.09 52.15 43.69
N ALA A 49 -22.58 51.28 42.80
CA ALA A 49 -23.34 50.66 41.71
C ALA A 49 -24.47 49.78 42.23
N GLN A 50 -24.23 48.95 43.24
CA GLN A 50 -25.28 48.12 43.85
C GLN A 50 -26.38 48.99 44.48
N ASN A 51 -26.01 50.04 45.22
CA ASN A 51 -27.00 50.97 45.78
C ASN A 51 -27.83 51.66 44.71
N ALA A 52 -27.20 52.05 43.59
CA ALA A 52 -27.88 52.63 42.44
C ALA A 52 -28.84 51.63 41.77
N ALA A 53 -28.40 50.38 41.56
CA ALA A 53 -29.23 49.31 41.04
C ALA A 53 -30.46 49.03 41.92
N ASP A 54 -30.26 48.93 43.24
CA ASP A 54 -31.35 48.72 44.20
C ASP A 54 -32.32 49.91 44.21
N ALA A 55 -31.84 51.14 44.05
CA ALA A 55 -32.68 52.33 43.95
C ALA A 55 -33.51 52.33 42.65
N ALA A 56 -32.91 51.94 41.54
CA ALA A 56 -33.57 51.82 40.24
C ALA A 56 -34.67 50.73 40.26
N VAL A 57 -34.37 49.56 40.83
CA VAL A 57 -35.35 48.47 41.02
C VAL A 57 -36.52 48.93 41.88
N ARG A 58 -36.27 49.64 42.99
CA ARG A 58 -37.33 50.21 43.83
C ARG A 58 -38.20 51.23 43.11
N ALA A 59 -37.62 52.00 42.19
CA ALA A 59 -38.34 52.99 41.39
C ALA A 59 -39.00 52.39 40.12
N GLY A 60 -38.69 51.15 39.76
CA GLY A 60 -39.21 50.52 38.54
C GLY A 60 -38.71 51.18 37.25
N VAL A 61 -37.51 51.77 37.26
CA VAL A 61 -36.91 52.46 36.11
C VAL A 61 -35.58 51.81 35.69
N PRO A 62 -35.15 51.93 34.43
CA PRO A 62 -33.78 51.58 34.03
C PRO A 62 -32.78 52.48 34.74
N GLY A 63 -31.96 51.91 35.61
CA GLY A 63 -30.99 52.65 36.41
C GLY A 63 -29.82 53.16 35.58
N ARG A 64 -29.39 54.39 35.85
CA ARG A 64 -28.18 55.02 35.32
C ARG A 64 -27.36 55.51 36.50
N LEU A 65 -26.05 55.32 36.46
CA LEU A 65 -25.12 55.80 37.47
C LEU A 65 -24.02 56.63 36.81
N ARG A 66 -23.88 57.90 37.19
CA ARG A 66 -22.77 58.76 36.83
C ARG A 66 -21.72 58.80 37.94
N LEU A 67 -20.49 58.42 37.64
CA LEU A 67 -19.32 58.47 38.51
C LEU A 67 -18.34 59.51 37.97
N GLU A 68 -18.16 60.62 38.68
CA GLU A 68 -17.32 61.74 38.21
C GLU A 68 -16.22 62.09 39.22
N LEU A 69 -14.96 62.02 38.77
CA LEU A 69 -13.79 62.45 39.53
C LEU A 69 -13.38 63.86 39.09
N ALA A 70 -13.72 64.85 39.92
CA ALA A 70 -13.51 66.27 39.65
C ALA A 70 -12.42 66.88 40.55
N THR A 71 -11.87 68.01 40.10
CA THR A 71 -11.00 68.88 40.91
C THR A 71 -11.77 70.16 41.20
N ILE A 72 -11.91 70.54 42.47
CA ILE A 72 -12.56 71.80 42.84
C ILE A 72 -11.62 72.96 42.46
N GLY A 73 -12.12 73.89 41.66
CA GLY A 73 -11.41 75.12 41.29
C GLY A 73 -11.07 75.97 42.52
N SER A 74 -9.85 76.52 42.54
CA SER A 74 -9.27 77.27 43.66
C SER A 74 -10.09 78.52 44.04
N GLY A 75 -10.96 78.38 45.04
CA GLY A 75 -11.66 79.48 45.71
C GLY A 75 -11.68 79.27 47.22
N VAL A 76 -10.76 79.95 47.92
CA VAL A 76 -10.61 80.09 49.38
C VAL A 76 -10.71 78.76 50.18
N GLY A 77 -9.62 77.99 50.13
CA GLY A 77 -9.38 76.86 51.04
C GLY A 77 -8.99 75.54 50.37
N GLY A 78 -7.88 75.53 49.61
CA GLY A 78 -7.22 74.32 49.09
C GLY A 78 -7.98 73.63 47.94
N GLY A 79 -7.35 73.50 46.76
CA GLY A 79 -7.90 72.68 45.67
C GLY A 79 -8.05 71.23 46.12
N GLY A 80 -9.29 70.75 46.24
CA GLY A 80 -9.63 69.42 46.69
C GLY A 80 -10.11 68.53 45.54
N GLU A 81 -9.96 67.23 45.71
CA GLU A 81 -10.38 66.21 44.74
C GLU A 81 -11.68 65.59 45.24
N VAL A 82 -12.70 65.44 44.38
CA VAL A 82 -14.02 64.96 44.78
C VAL A 82 -14.50 63.87 43.84
N LEU A 83 -15.03 62.79 44.40
CA LEU A 83 -15.79 61.78 43.66
C LEU A 83 -17.28 62.03 43.84
N HIS A 84 -17.98 62.24 42.73
CA HIS A 84 -19.43 62.35 42.63
C HIS A 84 -20.01 61.03 42.12
N ALA A 85 -21.08 60.54 42.73
CA ALA A 85 -21.80 59.34 42.32
C ALA A 85 -23.31 59.59 42.28
N ALA A 86 -23.84 59.95 41.11
CA ALA A 86 -25.24 60.30 40.91
C ALA A 86 -26.01 59.15 40.25
N ASN A 87 -27.16 58.75 40.79
CA ASN A 87 -27.97 57.67 40.23
C ASN A 87 -29.41 58.07 39.92
N THR A 88 -29.99 57.38 38.94
CA THR A 88 -31.44 57.38 38.66
C THR A 88 -32.10 56.26 39.46
N GLY A 89 -33.16 56.59 40.19
CA GLY A 89 -33.85 55.63 41.05
C GLY A 89 -34.66 56.31 42.14
N ALA A 90 -35.03 55.55 43.17
CA ALA A 90 -35.83 56.08 44.28
C ALA A 90 -35.03 57.13 45.08
N PRO A 91 -35.60 58.33 45.33
CA PRO A 91 -35.00 59.34 46.20
C PRO A 91 -34.74 58.82 47.62
N LEU A 92 -33.82 59.45 48.33
CA LEU A 92 -33.51 59.14 49.72
C LEU A 92 -34.69 59.51 50.64
N ASP A 93 -35.07 58.60 51.53
CA ASP A 93 -36.12 58.79 52.54
C ASP A 93 -35.54 58.74 53.98
N ALA A 94 -36.37 59.02 54.98
CA ALA A 94 -35.95 59.06 56.38
C ALA A 94 -35.44 57.70 56.89
N ASP A 95 -36.07 56.60 56.46
CA ASP A 95 -35.63 55.24 56.79
C ASP A 95 -34.28 54.92 56.14
N GLY A 96 -34.05 55.39 54.92
CA GLY A 96 -32.77 55.34 54.22
C GLY A 96 -31.67 56.05 55.00
N VAL A 97 -31.91 57.28 55.48
CA VAL A 97 -30.95 58.01 56.34
C VAL A 97 -30.68 57.27 57.65
N GLY A 98 -31.72 56.69 58.29
CA GLY A 98 -31.56 55.83 59.46
C GLY A 98 -30.71 54.59 59.17
N GLY A 99 -30.86 54.00 57.98
CA GLY A 99 -30.04 52.90 57.49
C GLY A 99 -28.59 53.29 57.20
N LEU A 100 -28.33 54.49 56.65
CA LEU A 100 -26.98 55.01 56.47
C LEU A 100 -26.29 55.30 57.81
N ALA A 101 -27.08 55.72 58.81
CA ALA A 101 -26.58 56.15 60.12
C ALA A 101 -26.37 55.00 61.15
N SER A 102 -26.74 53.76 60.81
CA SER A 102 -26.66 52.60 61.71
C SER A 102 -25.79 51.49 61.12
N LEU A 103 -25.04 50.75 61.97
CA LEU A 103 -24.34 49.53 61.52
C LEU A 103 -25.18 48.33 61.95
N ARG A 104 -25.53 47.48 60.99
CA ARG A 104 -26.15 46.16 61.18
C ARG A 104 -27.60 46.12 61.70
N ALA A 105 -28.30 47.26 61.77
CA ALA A 105 -29.74 47.28 62.06
C ALA A 105 -30.51 47.71 60.78
N SER A 106 -31.14 46.75 60.08
CA SER A 106 -32.00 47.09 58.95
C SER A 106 -33.42 47.40 59.44
N ALA A 107 -33.98 48.54 59.02
CA ALA A 107 -35.36 48.92 59.35
C ALA A 107 -36.43 48.24 58.46
N LYS A 108 -36.06 47.45 57.44
CA LYS A 108 -37.04 46.84 56.52
C LYS A 108 -37.48 45.45 57.00
N ARG A 109 -38.52 45.44 57.83
CA ARG A 109 -39.42 44.29 57.98
C ARG A 109 -40.49 44.36 56.89
N ASP A 110 -40.56 43.29 56.10
CA ASP A 110 -41.64 42.95 55.17
C ASP A 110 -41.93 43.92 54.02
N GLY A 111 -41.39 43.59 52.83
CA GLY A 111 -41.78 44.23 51.57
C GLY A 111 -41.64 43.25 50.40
N ARG A 112 -42.62 42.35 50.23
CA ARG A 112 -42.86 41.65 48.96
C ARG A 112 -43.33 42.69 47.93
N ALA A 113 -42.40 43.37 47.26
CA ALA A 113 -42.71 44.22 46.12
C ALA A 113 -42.27 43.50 44.83
N THR A 114 -43.18 42.73 44.24
CA THR A 114 -43.09 42.32 42.84
C THR A 114 -43.45 43.54 41.98
N VAL A 115 -42.45 44.20 41.40
CA VAL A 115 -42.68 45.21 40.36
C VAL A 115 -42.14 44.65 39.06
N GLY A 116 -43.05 44.16 38.21
CA GLY A 116 -42.72 43.83 36.83
C GLY A 116 -42.70 45.11 35.99
N ALA A 117 -41.55 45.47 35.44
CA ALA A 117 -41.56 46.14 34.14
C ALA A 117 -42.16 45.15 33.13
N ALA A 118 -43.01 45.62 32.22
CA ALA A 118 -43.70 44.77 31.24
C ALA A 118 -42.70 43.79 30.56
N GLY A 119 -42.80 42.50 30.92
CA GLY A 119 -42.07 41.40 30.28
C GLY A 119 -40.80 40.87 30.96
N GLY A 120 -40.37 41.37 32.12
CA GLY A 120 -39.18 40.86 32.84
C GLY A 120 -39.48 39.93 34.03
N PRO A 121 -38.59 38.96 34.37
CA PRO A 121 -38.75 38.12 35.55
C PRO A 121 -38.68 38.94 36.85
N PRO A 122 -39.34 38.49 37.94
CA PRO A 122 -39.37 39.22 39.21
C PRO A 122 -37.98 39.25 39.87
N VAL A 123 -37.41 40.44 40.03
CA VAL A 123 -36.12 40.64 40.72
C VAL A 123 -36.37 40.89 42.21
N GLN A 124 -35.93 39.97 43.08
CA GLN A 124 -35.90 40.22 44.54
C GLN A 124 -34.73 41.14 44.90
N THR A 125 -34.95 42.09 45.80
CA THR A 125 -33.93 43.05 46.24
C THR A 125 -32.95 42.39 47.21
N VAL A 126 -31.68 42.23 46.80
CA VAL A 126 -30.61 41.59 47.60
C VAL A 126 -29.75 42.66 48.29
N GLY A 127 -30.36 43.44 49.19
CA GLY A 127 -29.68 44.51 49.91
C GLY A 127 -29.75 44.35 51.43
N ARG A 128 -28.60 44.18 52.10
CA ARG A 128 -28.46 44.44 53.55
C ARG A 128 -28.15 45.93 53.70
N PHE A 129 -29.18 46.77 53.77
CA PHE A 129 -29.01 48.23 53.88
C PHE A 129 -28.25 48.57 55.17
N GLY A 130 -27.15 49.32 55.03
CA GLY A 130 -26.39 49.95 56.12
C GLY A 130 -24.92 49.55 56.25
N VAL A 131 -24.47 48.45 55.62
CA VAL A 131 -23.04 48.03 55.71
C VAL A 131 -22.24 48.39 54.45
N GLY A 132 -22.87 48.39 53.28
CA GLY A 132 -22.21 48.68 51.99
C GLY A 132 -21.81 50.15 51.82
N PHE A 133 -22.62 51.09 52.33
CA PHE A 133 -22.31 52.52 52.26
C PHE A 133 -21.05 52.90 53.05
N ALA A 134 -20.69 52.15 54.08
CA ALA A 134 -19.45 52.39 54.84
C ALA A 134 -18.17 52.33 53.99
N ALA A 135 -18.23 51.71 52.79
CA ALA A 135 -17.15 51.72 51.82
C ALA A 135 -16.67 53.14 51.46
N VAL A 136 -17.54 54.16 51.52
CA VAL A 136 -17.16 55.56 51.23
C VAL A 136 -16.11 56.10 52.21
N LEU A 137 -16.08 55.56 53.43
CA LEU A 137 -15.08 55.89 54.44
C LEU A 137 -13.69 55.38 54.08
N ALA A 138 -13.53 54.56 53.03
CA ALA A 138 -12.24 54.17 52.50
C ALA A 138 -11.52 55.30 51.74
N VAL A 139 -12.26 56.36 51.35
CA VAL A 139 -11.71 57.49 50.59
C VAL A 139 -12.13 58.87 51.09
N SER A 140 -13.15 59.00 51.95
CA SER A 140 -13.64 60.30 52.46
C SER A 140 -13.89 60.30 53.97
N ASP A 141 -13.61 61.42 54.62
CA ASP A 141 -13.94 61.67 56.05
C ASP A 141 -15.20 62.53 56.23
N GLU A 142 -15.80 62.97 55.12
CA GLU A 142 -16.96 63.87 55.13
C GLU A 142 -17.93 63.60 53.97
N PRO A 143 -18.44 62.35 53.85
CA PRO A 143 -19.37 62.01 52.77
C PRO A 143 -20.68 62.79 52.90
N ALA A 144 -21.19 63.29 51.77
CA ALA A 144 -22.50 63.91 51.66
C ALA A 144 -23.37 63.14 50.66
N VAL A 145 -24.68 63.19 50.87
CA VAL A 145 -25.69 62.62 49.97
C VAL A 145 -26.73 63.70 49.71
N HIS A 146 -26.88 64.12 48.47
CA HIS A 146 -27.89 65.05 48.00
C HIS A 146 -29.00 64.26 47.29
N SER A 147 -30.26 64.49 47.64
CA SER A 147 -31.40 63.85 46.98
C SER A 147 -32.51 64.87 46.73
N LEU A 148 -33.47 64.54 45.87
CA LEU A 148 -34.54 65.46 45.44
C LEU A 148 -35.34 66.07 46.59
N HIS A 149 -35.43 65.38 47.73
CA HIS A 149 -36.24 65.80 48.88
C HIS A 149 -35.41 66.33 50.05
N GLY A 150 -34.09 66.44 49.91
CA GLY A 150 -33.17 66.93 50.94
C GLY A 150 -31.79 66.26 50.86
N GLY A 151 -30.83 66.78 51.63
CA GLY A 151 -29.48 66.22 51.73
C GLY A 151 -29.06 65.90 53.16
N VAL A 152 -28.17 64.91 53.30
CA VAL A 152 -27.51 64.56 54.55
C VAL A 152 -26.01 64.54 54.35
N ARG A 153 -25.23 65.00 55.34
CA ARG A 153 -23.78 64.83 55.38
C ARG A 153 -23.33 64.25 56.70
N PHE A 154 -22.17 63.62 56.63
CA PHE A 154 -21.40 63.12 57.74
C PHE A 154 -20.04 63.83 57.75
N SER A 155 -19.38 63.89 58.91
CA SER A 155 -18.09 64.58 59.02
C SER A 155 -17.35 64.13 60.26
N ALA A 156 -16.13 63.63 60.07
CA ALA A 156 -15.21 63.32 61.17
C ALA A 156 -14.91 64.56 62.02
N ALA A 157 -14.71 65.72 61.38
CA ALA A 157 -14.42 66.97 62.07
C ALA A 157 -15.58 67.45 62.95
N ARG A 158 -16.82 67.37 62.43
CA ARG A 158 -18.01 67.73 63.22
C ARG A 158 -18.28 66.73 64.32
N THR A 159 -18.05 65.45 64.08
CA THR A 159 -18.17 64.42 65.11
C THR A 159 -17.18 64.69 66.25
N ARG A 160 -15.92 65.00 65.94
CA ARG A 160 -14.93 65.43 66.94
C ARG A 160 -15.40 66.65 67.75
N ALA A 161 -16.02 67.63 67.09
CA ALA A 161 -16.53 68.81 67.77
C ALA A 161 -17.70 68.49 68.73
N GLU A 162 -18.67 67.66 68.32
CA GLU A 162 -19.82 67.28 69.16
C GLU A 162 -19.41 66.48 70.40
N VAL A 163 -18.33 65.70 70.33
CA VAL A 163 -17.87 64.86 71.45
C VAL A 163 -16.78 65.51 72.30
N ALA A 164 -16.21 66.64 71.88
CA ALA A 164 -15.10 67.30 72.58
C ALA A 164 -15.46 67.76 74.00
N ASP A 165 -16.71 68.20 74.21
CA ASP A 165 -17.18 68.71 75.50
C ASP A 165 -17.58 67.59 76.48
N VAL A 166 -17.48 66.32 76.08
CA VAL A 166 -17.75 65.15 76.93
C VAL A 166 -16.42 64.49 77.29
N ALA A 167 -15.92 64.75 78.51
CA ALA A 167 -14.57 64.33 78.94
C ALA A 167 -14.24 62.86 78.64
N ALA A 168 -15.15 61.93 78.94
CA ALA A 168 -14.93 60.50 78.71
C ALA A 168 -14.84 60.12 77.21
N LEU A 169 -15.52 60.85 76.33
CA LEU A 169 -15.43 60.66 74.88
C LEU A 169 -14.18 61.36 74.33
N ALA A 170 -13.82 62.55 74.82
CA ALA A 170 -12.61 63.26 74.45
C ALA A 170 -11.33 62.45 74.77
N GLU A 171 -11.30 61.77 75.93
CA GLU A 171 -10.23 60.82 76.26
C GLU A 171 -10.15 59.65 75.28
N GLU A 172 -11.30 59.10 74.86
CA GLU A 172 -11.33 58.00 73.89
C GLU A 172 -10.88 58.46 72.50
N VAL A 173 -11.26 59.66 72.07
CA VAL A 173 -10.76 60.28 70.84
C VAL A 173 -9.24 60.44 70.88
N ALA A 174 -8.69 60.90 72.01
CA ALA A 174 -7.24 61.04 72.19
C ALA A 174 -6.52 59.68 72.16
N ARG A 175 -7.07 58.65 72.82
CA ARG A 175 -6.54 57.26 72.77
C ARG A 175 -6.57 56.67 71.36
N ARG A 176 -7.51 57.10 70.53
CA ARG A 176 -7.68 56.67 69.13
C ARG A 176 -7.01 57.62 68.13
N GLU A 177 -6.07 58.45 68.58
CA GLU A 177 -5.30 59.38 67.75
C GLU A 177 -6.18 60.31 66.88
N GLY A 178 -7.37 60.68 67.38
CA GLY A 178 -8.32 61.55 66.69
C GLY A 178 -9.33 60.83 65.79
N ALA A 179 -9.28 59.50 65.69
CA ALA A 179 -10.25 58.71 64.91
C ALA A 179 -11.62 58.63 65.60
N VAL A 180 -12.68 58.87 64.83
CA VAL A 180 -14.07 58.90 65.30
C VAL A 180 -15.00 58.17 64.33
N PRO A 181 -16.15 57.62 64.78
CA PRO A 181 -17.19 57.12 63.89
C PRO A 181 -17.76 58.27 63.04
N VAL A 182 -17.65 58.17 61.72
CA VAL A 182 -18.07 59.22 60.79
C VAL A 182 -19.55 59.10 60.46
N LEU A 183 -20.04 57.88 60.18
CA LEU A 183 -21.39 57.68 59.64
C LEU A 183 -22.50 57.69 60.69
N ARG A 184 -22.22 58.02 61.95
CA ARG A 184 -23.18 57.90 63.05
C ARG A 184 -24.01 59.15 63.28
N LEU A 185 -23.43 60.31 63.01
CA LEU A 185 -24.05 61.60 63.23
C LEU A 185 -24.42 62.23 61.89
N PRO A 186 -25.69 62.19 61.47
CA PRO A 186 -26.13 62.89 60.27
C PRO A 186 -26.36 64.38 60.57
N TRP A 187 -25.99 65.25 59.63
CA TRP A 187 -26.40 66.66 59.59
C TRP A 187 -27.11 66.99 58.27
N PRO A 188 -28.03 67.97 58.23
CA PRO A 188 -28.56 68.47 56.96
C PRO A 188 -27.43 68.96 56.05
N ALA A 189 -27.52 68.62 54.77
CA ALA A 189 -26.63 69.10 53.71
C ALA A 189 -27.44 69.90 52.68
N GLU A 190 -26.91 71.06 52.30
CA GLU A 190 -27.46 71.87 51.21
C GLU A 190 -26.84 71.43 49.88
N GLY A 191 -27.66 71.34 48.84
CA GLY A 191 -27.28 70.85 47.51
C GLY A 191 -28.41 70.05 46.88
N ALA A 192 -28.37 69.90 45.56
CA ALA A 192 -29.29 69.08 44.78
C ALA A 192 -28.48 68.15 43.86
N PRO A 193 -28.98 66.94 43.57
CA PRO A 193 -28.32 66.06 42.60
C PRO A 193 -28.30 66.73 41.22
N PRO A 194 -27.39 66.31 40.32
CA PRO A 194 -27.36 66.79 38.94
C PRO A 194 -28.69 66.57 38.22
N GLU A 195 -28.98 67.41 37.22
CA GLU A 195 -30.20 67.27 36.42
C GLU A 195 -30.33 65.84 35.86
N GLY A 196 -31.55 65.29 35.92
CA GLY A 196 -31.83 63.92 35.51
C GLY A 196 -31.52 62.83 36.55
N HIS A 197 -30.90 63.15 37.69
CA HIS A 197 -30.58 62.20 38.76
C HIS A 197 -31.41 62.41 40.03
N ALA A 198 -31.67 61.34 40.77
CA ALA A 198 -32.52 61.37 41.97
C ALA A 198 -31.71 61.50 43.27
N THR A 199 -30.50 60.93 43.29
CA THR A 199 -29.60 60.93 44.44
C THR A 199 -28.15 61.01 43.98
N GLU A 200 -27.35 61.86 44.63
CA GLU A 200 -25.91 62.02 44.41
C GLU A 200 -25.16 61.83 45.72
N VAL A 201 -24.13 60.97 45.71
CA VAL A 201 -23.15 60.86 46.80
C VAL A 201 -21.93 61.69 46.43
N VAL A 202 -21.55 62.63 47.28
CA VAL A 202 -20.41 63.52 47.10
C VAL A 202 -19.34 63.18 48.13
N LEU A 203 -18.15 62.81 47.65
CA LEU A 203 -17.06 62.30 48.47
C LEU A 203 -15.81 63.17 48.28
N PRO A 204 -15.60 64.18 49.15
CA PRO A 204 -14.30 64.86 49.22
C PRO A 204 -13.22 63.84 49.58
N LEU A 205 -12.23 63.68 48.70
CA LEU A 205 -11.22 62.64 48.83
C LEU A 205 -10.16 63.03 49.87
N ARG A 206 -9.77 62.06 50.69
CA ARG A 206 -8.61 62.19 51.57
C ARG A 206 -7.32 62.33 50.75
N PRO A 207 -6.33 63.10 51.24
CA PRO A 207 -5.02 63.21 50.60
C PRO A 207 -4.45 61.83 50.24
N GLY A 208 -4.03 61.66 48.98
CA GLY A 208 -3.45 60.40 48.47
C GLY A 208 -4.46 59.37 47.96
N SER A 209 -5.78 59.62 48.02
CA SER A 209 -6.80 58.64 47.56
C SER A 209 -7.10 58.72 46.05
N ARG A 210 -6.81 59.84 45.37
CA ARG A 210 -7.19 60.06 43.96
C ARG A 210 -6.60 59.04 43.01
N VAL A 211 -5.34 58.67 43.16
CA VAL A 211 -4.70 57.69 42.26
C VAL A 211 -5.47 56.37 42.30
N ALA A 212 -5.77 55.86 43.50
CA ALA A 212 -6.51 54.61 43.65
C ALA A 212 -7.95 54.71 43.11
N VAL A 213 -8.66 55.81 43.37
CA VAL A 213 -10.02 56.03 42.85
C VAL A 213 -10.03 56.14 41.33
N ARG A 214 -9.09 56.89 40.75
CA ARG A 214 -8.90 57.00 39.29
C ARG A 214 -8.69 55.62 38.69
N THR A 215 -7.74 54.85 39.21
CA THR A 215 -7.45 53.51 38.70
C THR A 215 -8.68 52.61 38.78
N ALA A 216 -9.44 52.67 39.88
CA ALA A 216 -10.67 51.90 40.02
C ALA A 216 -11.76 52.31 39.00
N LEU A 217 -11.87 53.61 38.69
CA LEU A 217 -12.81 54.12 37.67
C LEU A 217 -12.40 53.71 36.26
N GLU A 218 -11.11 53.83 35.93
CA GLU A 218 -10.54 53.45 34.63
C GLU A 218 -10.58 51.94 34.38
N GLN A 219 -10.59 51.13 35.44
CA GLN A 219 -10.63 49.66 35.38
C GLN A 219 -12.02 49.07 35.64
N LEU A 220 -13.07 49.89 35.71
CA LEU A 220 -14.42 49.42 36.01
C LEU A 220 -14.96 48.56 34.86
N PRO A 221 -15.21 47.25 35.06
CA PRO A 221 -15.61 46.36 33.98
C PRO A 221 -17.10 46.52 33.63
N ALA A 222 -17.42 46.51 32.32
CA ALA A 222 -18.81 46.48 31.84
C ALA A 222 -19.58 45.24 32.36
N GLU A 223 -18.87 44.13 32.63
CA GLU A 223 -19.41 42.88 33.15
C GLU A 223 -20.11 43.03 34.50
N LEU A 224 -19.81 44.10 35.26
CA LEU A 224 -20.55 44.42 36.49
C LEU A 224 -22.06 44.56 36.23
N LEU A 225 -22.45 45.02 35.04
CA LEU A 225 -23.86 45.18 34.66
C LEU A 225 -24.59 43.83 34.46
N LEU A 226 -23.86 42.72 34.26
CA LEU A 226 -24.47 41.38 34.27
C LEU A 226 -24.91 40.96 35.69
N ALA A 227 -24.18 41.43 36.70
CA ALA A 227 -24.46 41.19 38.11
C ALA A 227 -25.53 42.15 38.69
N LEU A 228 -25.76 43.29 38.04
CA LEU A 228 -26.65 44.36 38.50
C LEU A 228 -27.73 44.67 37.45
N PRO A 229 -28.72 43.79 37.23
CA PRO A 229 -29.74 43.96 36.18
C PRO A 229 -30.63 45.20 36.37
N GLY A 230 -30.60 45.83 37.55
CA GLY A 230 -31.25 47.12 37.80
C GLY A 230 -30.58 48.32 37.14
N LEU A 231 -29.31 48.20 36.71
CA LEU A 231 -28.57 49.24 36.01
C LEU A 231 -28.48 48.91 34.51
N ALA A 232 -28.88 49.88 33.69
CA ALA A 232 -28.71 49.84 32.24
C ALA A 232 -27.41 50.54 31.80
N GLU A 233 -26.91 51.51 32.57
CA GLU A 233 -25.77 52.34 32.18
C GLU A 233 -24.95 52.85 33.37
N ILE A 234 -23.64 52.90 33.22
CA ILE A 234 -22.70 53.60 34.09
C ILE A 234 -21.89 54.58 33.23
N GLU A 235 -21.98 55.87 33.54
CA GLU A 235 -21.18 56.93 32.94
C GLU A 235 -20.01 57.26 33.88
N VAL A 236 -18.78 57.09 33.40
CA VAL A 236 -17.55 57.38 34.15
C VAL A 236 -16.91 58.63 33.56
N VAL A 237 -16.68 59.66 34.39
CA VAL A 237 -16.08 60.93 34.00
C VAL A 237 -14.81 61.16 34.82
N VAL A 238 -13.65 61.19 34.15
CA VAL A 238 -12.35 61.43 34.80
C VAL A 238 -11.65 62.58 34.09
N ASP A 239 -11.36 63.66 34.80
CA ASP A 239 -10.76 64.89 34.24
C ASP A 239 -11.50 65.43 32.99
N GLY A 240 -12.82 65.26 32.93
CA GLY A 240 -13.66 65.67 31.79
C GLY A 240 -13.71 64.68 30.63
N ALA A 241 -12.90 63.60 30.63
CA ALA A 241 -13.05 62.50 29.69
C ALA A 241 -14.21 61.60 30.11
N THR A 242 -15.16 61.35 29.21
CA THR A 242 -16.35 60.53 29.48
C THR A 242 -16.19 59.14 28.86
N HIS A 243 -16.52 58.12 29.64
CA HIS A 243 -16.49 56.72 29.28
C HIS A 243 -17.80 56.06 29.72
N THR A 244 -18.51 55.38 28.81
CA THR A 244 -19.83 54.80 29.12
C THR A 244 -19.80 53.29 29.06
N LEU A 245 -20.25 52.66 30.15
CA LEU A 245 -20.56 51.24 30.22
C LEU A 245 -22.08 51.07 30.11
N ALA A 246 -22.57 50.19 29.24
CA ALA A 246 -24.00 49.94 29.12
C ALA A 246 -24.31 48.47 28.91
N CYS A 247 -25.49 48.02 29.35
CA CYS A 247 -25.98 46.66 29.17
C CYS A 247 -27.39 46.69 28.59
N ALA A 248 -27.56 46.09 27.41
CA ALA A 248 -28.86 45.73 26.88
C ALA A 248 -29.09 44.24 27.13
N HIS A 249 -29.82 43.93 28.19
CA HIS A 249 -30.18 42.55 28.53
C HIS A 249 -31.45 42.14 27.79
N THR A 250 -31.36 41.15 26.90
CA THR A 250 -32.49 40.59 26.15
C THR A 250 -32.30 39.07 26.10
N PRO A 251 -32.73 38.34 27.14
CA PRO A 251 -32.54 36.89 27.23
C PRO A 251 -32.94 36.17 25.93
N PRO A 252 -32.12 35.24 25.43
CA PRO A 252 -30.96 34.63 26.11
C PRO A 252 -29.61 35.37 25.86
N LEU A 253 -29.63 36.64 25.45
CA LEU A 253 -28.43 37.41 25.14
C LEU A 253 -28.29 38.66 26.02
N ALA A 254 -27.06 39.06 26.32
CA ALA A 254 -26.75 40.38 26.85
C ALA A 254 -25.73 41.07 25.94
N ARG A 255 -25.96 42.34 25.59
CA ARG A 255 -24.97 43.14 24.86
C ARG A 255 -24.36 44.14 25.81
N LEU A 256 -23.10 43.92 26.15
CA LEU A 256 -22.31 44.83 26.97
C LEU A 256 -21.56 45.80 26.05
N ARG A 257 -21.72 47.08 26.31
CA ARG A 257 -21.01 48.15 25.64
C ARG A 257 -20.01 48.77 26.60
N ASP A 258 -18.76 48.89 26.15
CA ASP A 258 -17.63 49.52 26.83
C ASP A 258 -17.09 50.59 25.86
N GLY A 259 -17.52 51.83 26.06
CA GLY A 259 -17.31 52.93 25.11
C GLY A 259 -17.94 52.63 23.73
N ASP A 260 -17.08 52.44 22.72
CA ASP A 260 -17.47 52.09 21.35
C ASP A 260 -17.46 50.57 21.08
N ARG A 261 -16.92 49.77 22.01
CA ARG A 261 -16.84 48.32 21.87
C ARG A 261 -18.14 47.71 22.37
N THR A 262 -18.72 46.81 21.59
CA THR A 262 -19.88 46.02 22.02
C THR A 262 -19.54 44.55 21.96
N ARG A 263 -19.80 43.81 23.03
CA ARG A 263 -19.62 42.36 23.11
C ARG A 263 -20.95 41.69 23.42
N THR A 264 -21.28 40.65 22.66
CA THR A 264 -22.47 39.84 22.90
C THR A 264 -22.14 38.70 23.84
N TRP A 265 -23.02 38.43 24.79
CA TRP A 265 -22.91 37.36 25.76
C TRP A 265 -24.12 36.44 25.64
N ARG A 266 -23.88 35.13 25.66
CA ARG A 266 -24.92 34.14 25.89
C ARG A 266 -25.17 34.06 27.39
N VAL A 267 -26.44 34.18 27.78
CA VAL A 267 -26.89 34.16 29.17
C VAL A 267 -27.89 33.04 29.36
N GLU A 268 -27.68 32.25 30.40
CA GLU A 268 -28.63 31.26 30.90
C GLU A 268 -29.00 31.62 32.33
N GLU A 269 -30.29 31.86 32.55
CA GLU A 269 -30.83 32.28 33.84
C GLU A 269 -31.82 31.25 34.38
N ARG A 270 -31.73 31.00 35.69
CA ARG A 270 -32.69 30.17 36.42
C ARG A 270 -33.14 30.84 37.70
N THR A 271 -34.46 31.00 37.85
CA THR A 271 -35.09 31.59 39.02
C THR A 271 -36.01 30.58 39.70
N GLY A 272 -36.06 30.60 41.02
CA GLY A 272 -36.95 29.75 41.80
C GLY A 272 -36.91 30.07 43.29
N GLU A 273 -37.48 29.19 44.11
CA GLU A 273 -37.37 29.24 45.57
C GLU A 273 -36.76 27.95 46.11
N LEU A 274 -35.87 28.08 47.09
CA LEU A 274 -35.31 26.96 47.84
C LEU A 274 -36.26 26.50 48.96
N ALA A 275 -36.18 25.23 49.33
CA ALA A 275 -36.98 24.63 50.40
C ALA A 275 -36.67 25.28 51.76
N GLU A 276 -37.70 25.49 52.59
CA GLU A 276 -37.59 26.22 53.86
C GLU A 276 -36.64 25.54 54.86
N GLU A 277 -36.61 24.21 54.85
CA GLU A 277 -35.84 23.37 55.76
C GLU A 277 -34.33 23.61 55.64
N LEU A 278 -33.86 24.00 54.44
CA LEU A 278 -32.45 24.31 54.18
C LEU A 278 -31.96 25.53 54.98
N PHE A 279 -32.87 26.43 55.39
CA PHE A 279 -32.55 27.66 56.11
C PHE A 279 -32.56 27.51 57.64
N ALA A 280 -32.89 26.33 58.18
CA ALA A 280 -33.05 26.13 59.63
C ALA A 280 -31.81 26.57 60.44
N GLY A 281 -30.61 26.35 59.90
CA GLY A 281 -29.33 26.76 60.50
C GLY A 281 -28.88 28.20 60.22
N ARG A 282 -29.64 28.99 59.45
CA ARG A 282 -29.27 30.38 59.09
C ARG A 282 -29.76 31.41 60.12
N PRO A 283 -29.13 32.59 60.19
CA PRO A 283 -29.63 33.73 60.98
C PRO A 283 -31.09 34.05 60.65
N VAL A 284 -31.87 34.48 61.65
CA VAL A 284 -33.33 34.69 61.53
C VAL A 284 -33.71 35.62 60.37
N GLU A 285 -32.94 36.70 60.16
CA GLU A 285 -33.17 37.68 59.08
C GLU A 285 -32.97 37.11 57.66
N GLU A 286 -32.28 35.97 57.54
CA GLU A 286 -31.99 35.32 56.27
C GLU A 286 -32.98 34.19 55.94
N ARG A 287 -33.69 33.64 56.94
CA ARG A 287 -34.59 32.49 56.74
C ARG A 287 -35.77 32.78 55.80
N ALA A 288 -36.22 34.04 55.76
CA ALA A 288 -37.30 34.47 54.87
C ALA A 288 -36.85 34.66 53.40
N ARG A 289 -35.54 34.62 53.11
CA ARG A 289 -34.95 34.93 51.79
C ARG A 289 -34.70 33.66 50.99
N ARG A 290 -35.78 33.02 50.54
CA ARG A 290 -35.72 31.72 49.85
C ARG A 290 -35.59 31.79 48.33
N GLY A 291 -35.88 32.95 47.74
CA GLY A 291 -35.79 33.14 46.29
C GLY A 291 -34.34 33.13 45.80
N TYR A 292 -34.12 32.58 44.61
CA TYR A 292 -32.84 32.64 43.92
C TYR A 292 -33.02 33.04 42.46
N THR A 293 -32.01 33.72 41.92
CA THR A 293 -31.76 33.85 40.48
C THR A 293 -30.29 33.51 40.24
N VAL A 294 -30.04 32.45 39.48
CA VAL A 294 -28.70 32.02 39.07
C VAL A 294 -28.51 32.37 37.61
N THR A 295 -27.41 33.03 37.30
CA THR A 295 -27.07 33.47 35.94
C THR A 295 -25.69 32.97 35.58
N TRP A 296 -25.60 32.22 34.48
CA TRP A 296 -24.36 31.94 33.80
C TRP A 296 -24.26 32.76 32.52
N ALA A 297 -23.09 33.35 32.27
CA ALA A 297 -22.85 34.08 31.04
C ALA A 297 -21.47 33.77 30.45
N VAL A 298 -21.43 33.60 29.13
CA VAL A 298 -20.20 33.44 28.34
C VAL A 298 -20.23 34.41 27.16
N PRO A 299 -19.13 35.12 26.86
CA PRO A 299 -19.10 35.97 25.68
C PRO A 299 -19.10 35.12 24.40
N LEU A 300 -19.58 35.73 23.31
CA LEU A 300 -19.56 35.15 21.98
C LEU A 300 -18.64 35.98 21.07
N ASP A 301 -17.94 35.30 20.18
CA ASP A 301 -17.23 35.94 19.07
C ASP A 301 -18.21 36.41 17.97
N ASP A 302 -17.68 37.02 16.90
CA ASP A 302 -18.48 37.54 15.78
C ASP A 302 -19.22 36.42 15.01
N ASP A 303 -18.73 35.18 15.09
CA ASP A 303 -19.34 33.98 14.48
C ASP A 303 -20.33 33.29 15.43
N GLY A 304 -20.54 33.82 16.64
CA GLY A 304 -21.45 33.27 17.65
C GLY A 304 -20.86 32.08 18.43
N ARG A 305 -19.55 31.82 18.34
CA ARG A 305 -18.88 30.78 19.12
C ARG A 305 -18.62 31.27 20.54
N PRO A 306 -18.71 30.38 21.55
CA PRO A 306 -18.37 30.77 22.91
C PRO A 306 -16.88 31.10 23.04
N GLU A 307 -16.57 32.19 23.73
CA GLU A 307 -15.23 32.58 24.11
C GLU A 307 -15.02 32.33 25.62
N PRO A 308 -14.38 31.21 26.03
CA PRO A 308 -14.11 30.94 27.43
C PRO A 308 -13.35 32.11 28.07
N LEU A 309 -13.81 32.56 29.25
CA LEU A 309 -13.18 33.66 29.95
C LEU A 309 -11.73 33.31 30.35
N PRO A 310 -10.75 34.19 30.06
CA PRO A 310 -9.36 33.93 30.38
C PRO A 310 -9.11 34.10 31.88
N GLY A 311 -8.14 33.33 32.39
CA GLY A 311 -7.72 33.41 33.79
C GLY A 311 -8.75 32.90 34.79
N ARG A 312 -8.43 33.04 36.08
CA ARG A 312 -9.27 32.55 37.17
C ARG A 312 -10.46 33.49 37.38
N GLN A 313 -11.66 32.95 37.35
CA GLN A 313 -12.88 33.70 37.62
C GLN A 313 -13.17 33.74 39.12
N VAL A 314 -14.20 34.50 39.49
CA VAL A 314 -14.76 34.52 40.85
C VAL A 314 -16.27 34.41 40.78
N VAL A 315 -16.87 33.90 41.85
CA VAL A 315 -18.33 33.87 42.03
C VAL A 315 -18.84 35.27 42.36
N HIS A 316 -19.93 35.70 41.71
CA HIS A 316 -20.60 36.97 41.99
C HIS A 316 -21.84 36.72 42.85
N ALA A 317 -21.89 37.29 44.06
CA ALA A 317 -22.97 37.03 45.03
C ALA A 317 -23.48 38.31 45.75
N PRO A 318 -24.15 39.24 45.06
CA PRO A 318 -24.31 39.40 43.60
C PRO A 318 -23.12 40.14 42.96
N THR A 319 -22.22 40.69 43.77
CA THR A 319 -20.99 41.37 43.34
C THR A 319 -19.79 40.42 43.42
N PRO A 320 -18.62 40.75 42.82
CA PRO A 320 -17.42 39.92 42.94
C PRO A 320 -17.11 39.56 44.40
N SER A 321 -16.97 38.26 44.66
CA SER A 321 -16.47 37.70 45.93
C SER A 321 -15.02 37.25 45.77
N ASP A 322 -14.39 36.80 46.86
CA ASP A 322 -13.07 36.18 46.83
C ASP A 322 -13.17 34.65 46.58
N GLU A 323 -14.37 34.12 46.33
CA GLU A 323 -14.51 32.71 45.95
C GLU A 323 -14.06 32.49 44.51
N PRO A 324 -12.96 31.74 44.32
CA PRO A 324 -12.43 31.47 43.01
C PRO A 324 -13.32 30.51 42.24
N LEU A 325 -13.28 30.63 40.92
CA LEU A 325 -14.03 29.79 39.99
C LEU A 325 -13.12 29.40 38.81
N SER A 326 -12.96 28.09 38.61
CA SER A 326 -12.18 27.49 37.52
C SER A 326 -12.98 27.39 36.23
N LEU A 327 -14.32 27.43 36.32
CA LEU A 327 -15.20 27.44 35.15
C LEU A 327 -15.03 28.75 34.38
N PRO A 328 -14.75 28.71 33.06
CA PRO A 328 -14.41 29.89 32.27
C PRO A 328 -15.66 30.65 31.80
N ALA A 329 -16.60 30.87 32.71
CA ALA A 329 -17.84 31.61 32.49
C ALA A 329 -18.14 32.48 33.72
N ARG A 330 -18.96 33.52 33.55
CA ARG A 330 -19.38 34.39 34.64
C ARG A 330 -20.54 33.74 35.38
N LEU A 331 -20.37 33.47 36.68
CA LEU A 331 -21.44 33.02 37.58
C LEU A 331 -21.90 34.16 38.47
N VAL A 332 -23.20 34.49 38.39
CA VAL A 332 -23.90 35.32 39.38
C VAL A 332 -24.92 34.44 40.09
N ALA A 333 -24.78 34.28 41.41
CA ALA A 333 -25.67 33.44 42.20
C ALA A 333 -25.77 33.98 43.64
N PRO A 334 -26.94 33.90 44.28
CA PRO A 334 -27.18 34.46 45.61
C PRO A 334 -26.65 33.53 46.71
N PHE A 335 -25.40 33.10 46.59
CA PHE A 335 -24.76 32.28 47.60
C PHE A 335 -24.71 33.01 48.95
N PRO A 336 -24.97 32.31 50.06
CA PRO A 336 -24.89 32.92 51.37
C PRO A 336 -23.44 33.32 51.68
N LEU A 337 -23.18 34.59 51.96
CA LEU A 337 -21.84 35.08 52.29
C LEU A 337 -21.55 35.02 53.81
N GLY A 338 -20.27 34.89 54.16
CA GLY A 338 -19.77 35.03 55.53
C GLY A 338 -19.84 36.47 56.07
N PRO A 339 -19.48 36.71 57.36
CA PRO A 339 -19.55 38.02 57.99
C PRO A 339 -18.72 39.13 57.32
N ASP A 340 -17.61 38.76 56.70
CA ASP A 340 -16.71 39.64 55.94
C ASP A 340 -17.19 39.91 54.51
N ARG A 341 -18.21 39.18 54.04
CA ARG A 341 -18.78 39.24 52.68
C ARG A 341 -17.76 38.98 51.57
N ARG A 342 -16.74 38.16 51.85
CA ARG A 342 -15.68 37.78 50.90
C ARG A 342 -15.80 36.32 50.49
N HIS A 343 -16.16 35.45 51.42
CA HIS A 343 -16.27 34.00 51.18
C HIS A 343 -17.70 33.50 51.31
N VAL A 344 -18.02 32.41 50.60
CA VAL A 344 -19.33 31.76 50.67
C VAL A 344 -19.37 30.86 51.89
N ALA A 345 -20.45 30.98 52.67
CA ALA A 345 -20.67 30.14 53.84
C ALA A 345 -21.08 28.72 53.40
N PRO A 346 -20.43 27.66 53.89
CA PRO A 346 -20.83 26.29 53.58
C PRO A 346 -22.17 25.94 54.23
N GLY A 347 -22.89 24.97 53.66
CA GLY A 347 -24.10 24.39 54.23
C GLY A 347 -25.20 24.07 53.20
N PRO A 348 -26.38 23.59 53.67
CA PRO A 348 -27.41 23.02 52.79
C PRO A 348 -27.96 23.96 51.71
N VAL A 349 -28.03 25.28 51.98
CA VAL A 349 -28.41 26.28 50.99
C VAL A 349 -27.38 26.37 49.86
N THR A 350 -26.09 26.35 50.19
CA THR A 350 -25.00 26.36 49.23
C THR A 350 -25.00 25.09 48.39
N ASP A 351 -25.19 23.93 49.01
CA ASP A 351 -25.24 22.64 48.30
C ASP A 351 -26.42 22.58 47.30
N ALA A 352 -27.59 23.08 47.70
CA ALA A 352 -28.75 23.16 46.82
C ALA A 352 -28.51 24.14 45.64
N LEU A 353 -27.90 25.30 45.90
CA LEU A 353 -27.54 26.26 44.85
C LEU A 353 -26.48 25.70 43.89
N VAL A 354 -25.52 24.90 44.36
CA VAL A 354 -24.56 24.20 43.47
C VAL A 354 -25.30 23.32 42.45
N GLY A 355 -26.34 22.60 42.89
CA GLY A 355 -27.21 21.82 41.98
C GLY A 355 -27.90 22.68 40.94
N VAL A 356 -28.52 23.80 41.36
CA VAL A 356 -29.16 24.76 40.44
C VAL A 356 -28.16 25.34 39.45
N CYS A 357 -26.96 25.71 39.92
CA CYS A 357 -25.87 26.23 39.09
C CYS A 357 -25.41 25.21 38.06
N ALA A 358 -25.30 23.93 38.42
CA ALA A 358 -24.92 22.86 37.49
C ALA A 358 -25.97 22.63 36.39
N GLU A 359 -27.26 22.68 36.74
CA GLU A 359 -28.33 22.57 35.75
C GLU A 359 -28.40 23.77 34.81
N ALA A 360 -28.23 24.99 35.33
CA ALA A 360 -28.11 26.20 34.51
C ALA A 360 -26.87 26.11 33.60
N TYR A 361 -25.73 25.62 34.11
CA TYR A 361 -24.52 25.48 33.30
C TYR A 361 -24.69 24.50 32.13
N ALA A 362 -25.32 23.34 32.39
CA ALA A 362 -25.63 22.39 31.33
C ALA A 362 -26.65 22.94 30.32
N GLY A 363 -27.63 23.73 30.78
CA GLY A 363 -28.56 24.46 29.91
C GLY A 363 -27.85 25.47 29.00
N LEU A 364 -26.87 26.20 29.53
CA LEU A 364 -26.03 27.11 28.76
C LEU A 364 -25.34 26.37 27.61
N LEU A 365 -24.63 25.28 27.90
CA LEU A 365 -23.91 24.51 26.88
C LEU A 365 -24.84 23.86 25.85
N ALA A 366 -25.99 23.33 26.29
CA ALA A 366 -26.99 22.74 25.39
C ALA A 366 -27.60 23.74 24.41
N ALA A 367 -27.63 25.02 24.78
CA ALA A 367 -28.23 26.07 23.97
C ALA A 367 -27.21 26.84 23.09
N LEU A 368 -25.92 26.51 23.19
CA LEU A 368 -24.88 27.03 22.29
C LEU A 368 -24.91 26.30 20.93
N ALA A 369 -24.39 26.95 19.90
CA ALA A 369 -24.18 26.31 18.61
C ALA A 369 -23.20 25.12 18.76
N PRO A 370 -23.37 24.02 18.00
CA PRO A 370 -22.55 22.82 18.11
C PRO A 370 -21.17 23.03 17.48
N ASP A 371 -20.37 23.90 18.10
CA ASP A 371 -18.99 24.20 17.73
C ASP A 371 -18.00 23.57 18.73
N PRO A 372 -16.85 23.01 18.28
CA PRO A 372 -15.82 22.47 19.17
C PRO A 372 -15.32 23.44 20.25
N ALA A 373 -15.43 24.76 20.05
CA ALA A 373 -15.09 25.77 21.06
C ALA A 373 -15.86 25.57 22.39
N VAL A 374 -17.05 24.97 22.34
CA VAL A 374 -17.86 24.62 23.53
C VAL A 374 -17.11 23.66 24.46
N LEU A 375 -16.21 22.80 23.94
CA LEU A 375 -15.38 21.91 24.76
C LEU A 375 -14.46 22.70 25.71
N GLY A 376 -14.14 23.96 25.39
CA GLY A 376 -13.40 24.86 26.28
C GLY A 376 -14.14 25.20 27.57
N LEU A 377 -15.47 25.00 27.60
CA LEU A 377 -16.31 25.21 28.78
C LEU A 377 -16.48 23.93 29.63
N VAL A 378 -15.99 22.78 29.18
CA VAL A 378 -16.10 21.54 29.95
C VAL A 378 -15.17 21.60 31.19
N PRO A 379 -15.67 21.32 32.41
CA PRO A 379 -14.85 21.33 33.61
C PRO A 379 -13.66 20.37 33.49
N ARG A 380 -12.45 20.86 33.76
CA ARG A 380 -11.23 20.04 33.74
C ARG A 380 -11.04 19.35 35.09
N THR A 381 -10.83 18.03 35.07
CA THR A 381 -10.58 17.24 36.27
C THR A 381 -9.26 17.65 36.94
N GLY A 382 -9.30 18.00 38.24
CA GLY A 382 -8.10 18.22 39.06
C GLY A 382 -7.59 19.67 39.18
N LEU A 383 -8.32 20.66 38.66
CA LEU A 383 -7.91 22.09 38.70
C LEU A 383 -8.80 22.96 39.62
N ALA A 384 -9.55 22.35 40.52
CA ALA A 384 -10.39 23.09 41.44
C ALA A 384 -9.54 23.97 42.37
N ALA A 385 -9.96 25.22 42.49
CA ALA A 385 -9.20 26.26 43.11
C ALA A 385 -9.65 26.55 44.56
N ALA A 386 -10.83 26.04 44.94
CA ALA A 386 -11.40 26.02 46.29
C ALA A 386 -12.47 24.91 46.41
N ALA A 387 -13.00 24.69 47.62
CA ALA A 387 -14.02 23.66 47.86
C ALA A 387 -15.33 23.91 47.10
N LEU A 388 -15.82 25.15 47.06
CA LEU A 388 -17.02 25.52 46.30
C LEU A 388 -16.81 25.31 44.79
N ASP A 389 -15.65 25.69 44.28
CA ASP A 389 -15.27 25.48 42.88
C ASP A 389 -15.23 23.99 42.51
N ALA A 390 -14.68 23.15 43.39
CA ALA A 390 -14.67 21.70 43.21
C ALA A 390 -16.11 21.13 43.13
N ALA A 391 -17.00 21.61 44.00
CA ALA A 391 -18.40 21.20 44.03
C ALA A 391 -19.14 21.65 42.75
N LEU A 392 -18.96 22.90 42.33
CA LEU A 392 -19.53 23.45 41.09
C LEU A 392 -19.02 22.70 39.86
N GLY A 393 -17.71 22.50 39.74
CA GLY A 393 -17.10 21.80 38.61
C GLY A 393 -17.54 20.34 38.51
N SER A 394 -17.61 19.63 39.63
CA SER A 394 -18.07 18.22 39.66
C SER A 394 -19.55 18.11 39.31
N ALA A 395 -20.41 18.92 39.93
CA ALA A 395 -21.84 18.92 39.65
C ALA A 395 -22.14 19.32 38.19
N ALA A 396 -21.43 20.32 37.66
CA ALA A 396 -21.55 20.72 36.25
C ALA A 396 -21.13 19.60 35.31
N LEU A 397 -19.99 18.92 35.58
CA LEU A 397 -19.52 17.81 34.74
C LEU A 397 -20.52 16.64 34.73
N ASP A 398 -21.03 16.24 35.89
CA ASP A 398 -22.03 15.18 36.00
C ASP A 398 -23.32 15.53 35.27
N ARG A 399 -23.76 16.79 35.35
CA ARG A 399 -24.94 17.24 34.60
C ARG A 399 -24.69 17.28 33.10
N LEU A 400 -23.50 17.68 32.65
CA LEU A 400 -23.12 17.69 31.23
C LEU A 400 -23.07 16.27 30.64
N ARG A 401 -22.66 15.26 31.41
CA ARG A 401 -22.68 13.86 30.97
C ARG A 401 -24.10 13.36 30.69
N ALA A 402 -25.07 13.80 31.49
CA ALA A 402 -26.47 13.40 31.41
C ALA A 402 -27.35 14.25 30.47
N THR A 403 -26.83 15.37 29.95
CA THR A 403 -27.59 16.30 29.11
C THR A 403 -27.27 16.05 27.63
N PRO A 404 -28.26 16.02 26.72
CA PRO A 404 -28.00 15.91 25.29
C PRO A 404 -27.57 17.27 24.72
N TRP A 405 -26.28 17.42 24.41
CA TRP A 405 -25.73 18.66 23.85
C TRP A 405 -24.60 18.43 22.83
N LEU A 406 -24.00 17.23 22.81
CA LEU A 406 -22.98 16.89 21.81
C LEU A 406 -23.66 16.62 20.46
N PRO A 407 -23.07 17.04 19.33
CA PRO A 407 -23.64 16.82 18.00
C PRO A 407 -23.46 15.37 17.52
N LEU A 408 -24.13 15.04 16.41
CA LEU A 408 -23.94 13.79 15.67
C LEU A 408 -23.40 14.11 14.27
N ALA A 409 -22.49 13.28 13.76
CA ALA A 409 -21.94 13.44 12.42
C ALA A 409 -22.98 13.18 11.31
N GLU A 410 -23.93 12.26 11.56
CA GLU A 410 -25.00 11.90 10.60
C GLU A 410 -26.18 12.88 10.60
N ASP A 411 -26.36 13.64 11.68
CA ASP A 411 -27.46 14.58 11.87
C ASP A 411 -26.94 15.86 12.59
N PRO A 412 -26.70 16.95 11.85
CA PRO A 412 -26.21 18.22 12.41
C PRO A 412 -27.15 18.88 13.44
N GLU A 413 -28.46 18.61 13.36
CA GLU A 413 -29.46 19.12 14.32
C GLU A 413 -29.58 18.20 15.54
N GLY A 414 -29.25 16.92 15.36
CA GLY A 414 -29.23 15.91 16.39
C GLY A 414 -28.34 16.28 17.59
N ARG A 415 -28.81 15.95 18.79
CA ARG A 415 -28.06 16.09 20.05
C ARG A 415 -28.07 14.79 20.82
N GLN A 416 -26.93 14.46 21.41
CA GLN A 416 -26.73 13.26 22.21
C GLN A 416 -26.00 13.52 23.52
N THR A 417 -26.19 12.60 24.45
CA THR A 417 -25.48 12.56 25.74
C THR A 417 -24.06 12.03 25.55
N ALA A 418 -23.13 12.39 26.43
CA ALA A 418 -21.75 11.90 26.40
C ALA A 418 -21.64 10.36 26.37
N ALA A 419 -22.52 9.66 27.09
CA ALA A 419 -22.52 8.19 27.15
C ALA A 419 -22.84 7.49 25.81
N ARG A 420 -23.45 8.21 24.85
CA ARG A 420 -23.76 7.69 23.51
C ARG A 420 -22.78 8.18 22.45
N ALA A 421 -21.96 9.17 22.78
CA ALA A 421 -21.05 9.79 21.84
C ALA A 421 -19.79 8.94 21.65
N THR A 422 -19.32 8.91 20.41
CA THR A 422 -18.11 8.22 19.97
C THR A 422 -17.24 9.20 19.19
N ALA A 423 -15.94 9.26 19.50
CA ALA A 423 -14.97 10.06 18.76
C ALA A 423 -13.93 9.16 18.08
N LEU A 424 -13.49 9.53 16.88
CA LEU A 424 -12.31 8.91 16.27
C LEU A 424 -11.04 9.48 16.91
N ASP A 425 -10.00 8.65 17.09
CA ASP A 425 -8.76 9.06 17.74
C ASP A 425 -7.96 10.12 16.96
N ASP A 426 -8.10 10.19 15.64
CA ASP A 426 -7.36 11.10 14.78
C ASP A 426 -8.16 12.30 14.27
N GLY A 427 -9.50 12.28 14.42
CA GLY A 427 -10.38 13.36 13.97
C GLY A 427 -10.36 13.59 12.45
N ALA A 428 -10.03 12.58 11.64
CA ALA A 428 -9.95 12.72 10.19
C ALA A 428 -11.34 13.00 9.56
N GLU A 429 -11.43 14.06 8.75
CA GLU A 429 -12.70 14.54 8.17
C GLU A 429 -13.32 13.52 7.20
N GLU A 430 -12.55 13.05 6.23
CA GLU A 430 -13.00 12.05 5.25
C GLU A 430 -13.42 10.74 5.93
N ARG A 431 -12.65 10.28 6.93
CA ARG A 431 -12.99 9.05 7.68
C ARG A 431 -14.28 9.23 8.47
N THR A 432 -14.47 10.38 9.11
CA THR A 432 -15.70 10.69 9.83
C THR A 432 -16.90 10.68 8.90
N ALA A 433 -16.78 11.28 7.71
CA ALA A 433 -17.84 11.33 6.71
C ALA A 433 -18.22 9.94 6.20
N VAL A 434 -17.24 9.06 5.96
CA VAL A 434 -17.48 7.68 5.49
C VAL A 434 -18.11 6.81 6.57
N LEU A 435 -17.73 6.99 7.84
CA LEU A 435 -18.23 6.23 8.99
C LEU A 435 -19.52 6.78 9.60
N ALA A 436 -20.01 7.94 9.15
CA ALA A 436 -21.31 8.48 9.55
C ALA A 436 -22.42 7.47 9.18
N GLY A 437 -23.28 7.14 10.14
CA GLY A 437 -24.30 6.10 9.98
C GLY A 437 -23.78 4.65 10.00
N VAL A 438 -22.49 4.44 10.27
CA VAL A 438 -21.90 3.11 10.53
C VAL A 438 -21.48 3.00 12.00
N LEU A 439 -20.74 3.99 12.51
CA LEU A 439 -20.41 4.07 13.94
C LEU A 439 -21.53 4.79 14.71
N PRO A 440 -22.19 4.12 15.67
CA PRO A 440 -23.25 4.75 16.46
C PRO A 440 -22.73 5.94 17.26
N GLY A 441 -23.44 7.07 17.17
CA GLY A 441 -23.17 8.27 17.96
C GLY A 441 -21.85 8.98 17.61
N LEU A 442 -21.33 8.77 16.39
CA LEU A 442 -20.10 9.41 15.93
C LEU A 442 -20.18 10.93 15.99
N LEU A 443 -19.19 11.57 16.62
CA LEU A 443 -19.03 13.03 16.65
C LEU A 443 -18.49 13.55 15.31
N PRO A 444 -18.86 14.79 14.90
CA PRO A 444 -18.25 15.43 13.74
C PRO A 444 -16.73 15.60 13.89
N ALA A 445 -16.00 15.57 12.77
CA ALA A 445 -14.53 15.47 12.75
C ALA A 445 -13.81 16.53 13.59
N GLY A 446 -14.31 17.78 13.57
CA GLY A 446 -13.76 18.89 14.35
C GLY A 446 -13.77 18.68 15.87
N TRP A 447 -14.63 17.81 16.39
CA TRP A 447 -14.75 17.52 17.82
C TRP A 447 -13.75 16.48 18.33
N GLY A 448 -13.30 15.57 17.47
CA GLY A 448 -12.32 14.52 17.80
C GLY A 448 -10.86 15.00 17.81
N ARG A 449 -10.62 16.29 17.55
CA ARG A 449 -9.25 16.84 17.49
C ARG A 449 -8.54 16.78 18.83
N ARG A 450 -7.20 16.77 18.78
CA ARG A 450 -6.32 16.59 19.94
C ARG A 450 -6.56 17.64 21.04
N GLU A 451 -6.92 18.86 20.66
CA GLU A 451 -7.21 19.97 21.59
C GLU A 451 -8.43 19.69 22.47
N GLY A 452 -9.44 18.98 21.94
CA GLY A 452 -10.68 18.63 22.63
C GLY A 452 -10.61 17.33 23.45
N ALA A 453 -9.55 16.52 23.26
CA ALA A 453 -9.42 15.20 23.88
C ALA A 453 -9.54 15.20 25.43
N PRO A 454 -8.97 16.14 26.20
CA PRO A 454 -9.13 16.17 27.65
C PRO A 454 -10.58 16.41 28.09
N ALA A 455 -11.32 17.24 27.36
CA ALA A 455 -12.73 17.52 27.65
C ALA A 455 -13.61 16.30 27.34
N LEU A 456 -13.40 15.65 26.20
CA LEU A 456 -14.10 14.40 25.84
C LEU A 456 -13.80 13.27 26.83
N ALA A 457 -12.55 13.16 27.30
CA ALA A 457 -12.17 12.20 28.32
C ALA A 457 -12.86 12.49 29.68
N ALA A 458 -12.93 13.76 30.09
CA ALA A 458 -13.68 14.14 31.30
C ALA A 458 -15.18 13.80 31.18
N LEU A 459 -15.76 13.93 29.99
CA LEU A 459 -17.15 13.54 29.71
C LEU A 459 -17.35 12.02 29.62
N GLY A 460 -16.28 11.22 29.52
CA GLY A 460 -16.36 9.77 29.35
C GLY A 460 -16.79 9.33 27.95
N VAL A 461 -16.53 10.16 26.93
CA VAL A 461 -16.82 9.84 25.52
C VAL A 461 -15.90 8.71 25.06
N ARG A 462 -16.47 7.69 24.41
CA ARG A 462 -15.69 6.55 23.88
C ARG A 462 -14.82 7.02 22.71
N ARG A 463 -13.58 6.56 22.66
CA ARG A 463 -12.71 6.73 21.50
C ARG A 463 -12.56 5.42 20.74
N VAL A 464 -12.55 5.52 19.42
CA VAL A 464 -12.51 4.39 18.49
C VAL A 464 -11.27 4.55 17.61
N GLY A 465 -10.38 3.56 17.69
CA GLY A 465 -9.19 3.43 16.87
C GLY A 465 -9.42 2.59 15.59
N PRO A 466 -8.41 2.47 14.71
CA PRO A 466 -8.51 1.73 13.45
C PRO A 466 -8.98 0.27 13.57
N ALA A 467 -8.56 -0.45 14.63
CA ALA A 467 -8.98 -1.84 14.86
C ALA A 467 -10.51 -1.96 15.08
N GLU A 468 -11.07 -1.10 15.92
CA GLU A 468 -12.51 -1.06 16.18
C GLU A 468 -13.29 -0.57 14.95
N VAL A 469 -12.69 0.29 14.11
CA VAL A 469 -13.27 0.64 12.81
C VAL A 469 -13.36 -0.59 11.90
N ALA A 470 -12.29 -1.37 11.78
CA ALA A 470 -12.28 -2.60 10.98
C ALA A 470 -13.35 -3.60 11.45
N GLU A 471 -13.52 -3.75 12.77
CA GLU A 471 -14.59 -4.56 13.35
C GLU A 471 -15.99 -4.00 13.04
N ALA A 472 -16.21 -2.69 13.20
CA ALA A 472 -17.51 -2.06 13.01
C ALA A 472 -18.01 -2.09 11.56
N VAL A 473 -17.10 -2.11 10.58
CA VAL A 473 -17.46 -2.27 9.16
C VAL A 473 -17.64 -3.74 8.77
N GLY A 474 -17.35 -4.68 9.67
CA GLY A 474 -17.61 -6.10 9.48
C GLY A 474 -19.10 -6.38 9.27
N GLY A 475 -19.45 -7.04 8.16
CA GLY A 475 -20.83 -7.38 7.82
C GLY A 475 -21.67 -6.21 7.27
N VAL A 476 -21.07 -5.06 7.02
CA VAL A 476 -21.74 -3.90 6.43
C VAL A 476 -21.82 -4.05 4.91
N ALA A 477 -23.04 -4.06 4.36
CA ALA A 477 -23.27 -4.11 2.91
C ALA A 477 -23.29 -2.68 2.33
N ARG A 478 -22.25 -2.31 1.58
CA ARG A 478 -22.10 -1.01 0.92
C ARG A 478 -21.57 -1.15 -0.50
N PRO A 479 -21.86 -0.20 -1.41
CA PRO A 479 -21.30 -0.20 -2.76
C PRO A 479 -19.76 -0.15 -2.75
N PRO A 480 -19.07 -0.74 -3.75
CA PRO A 480 -17.61 -0.71 -3.86
C PRO A 480 -16.98 0.69 -3.74
N ALA A 481 -17.61 1.72 -4.32
CA ALA A 481 -17.14 3.10 -4.23
C ALA A 481 -17.12 3.66 -2.78
N TRP A 482 -17.97 3.15 -1.88
CA TRP A 482 -17.92 3.51 -0.46
C TRP A 482 -16.70 2.90 0.22
N TRP A 483 -16.38 1.63 -0.07
CA TRP A 483 -15.18 0.95 0.42
C TRP A 483 -13.90 1.63 -0.05
N ALA A 484 -13.87 2.09 -1.32
CA ALA A 484 -12.77 2.85 -1.87
C ALA A 484 -12.43 4.11 -1.04
N ARG A 485 -13.46 4.86 -0.63
CA ARG A 485 -13.29 6.05 0.24
C ARG A 485 -12.83 5.66 1.65
N LEU A 486 -13.36 4.58 2.22
CA LEU A 486 -12.92 4.06 3.52
C LEU A 486 -11.43 3.70 3.48
N TYR A 487 -11.00 2.90 2.50
CA TYR A 487 -9.60 2.50 2.34
C TYR A 487 -8.69 3.70 2.13
N ALA A 488 -9.08 4.65 1.28
CA ALA A 488 -8.32 5.88 1.09
C ALA A 488 -8.18 6.68 2.40
N SER A 489 -9.23 6.73 3.23
CA SER A 489 -9.21 7.44 4.54
C SER A 489 -8.38 6.73 5.63
N LEU A 490 -8.04 5.45 5.41
CA LEU A 490 -7.20 4.63 6.29
C LEU A 490 -5.76 4.54 5.78
N ASP A 491 -5.41 5.20 4.67
CA ASP A 491 -4.05 5.23 4.16
C ASP A 491 -3.11 5.91 5.17
N GLY A 492 -2.24 5.12 5.83
CA GLY A 492 -1.32 5.58 6.88
C GLY A 492 -1.64 5.08 8.29
N ALA A 493 -2.75 4.37 8.49
CA ALA A 493 -3.04 3.67 9.74
C ALA A 493 -2.14 2.43 9.94
N ASP A 494 -2.02 1.96 11.18
CA ASP A 494 -1.20 0.80 11.54
C ASP A 494 -1.73 -0.47 10.84
N ARG A 495 -0.81 -1.26 10.28
CA ARG A 495 -1.11 -2.52 9.59
C ARG A 495 -1.68 -3.57 10.54
N GLU A 496 -1.16 -3.67 11.77
CA GLU A 496 -1.56 -4.73 12.71
C GLU A 496 -3.03 -4.61 13.11
N GLU A 497 -3.56 -3.38 13.13
CA GLU A 497 -4.93 -3.08 13.50
C GLU A 497 -5.95 -3.35 12.37
N LEU A 498 -5.51 -3.42 11.11
CA LEU A 498 -6.38 -3.47 9.93
C LEU A 498 -6.42 -4.83 9.21
N GLY A 499 -5.88 -5.89 9.82
CA GLY A 499 -5.81 -7.22 9.20
C GLY A 499 -7.18 -7.84 8.85
N ALA A 500 -8.23 -7.48 9.59
CA ALA A 500 -9.60 -7.97 9.40
C ALA A 500 -10.49 -7.04 8.56
N LEU A 501 -9.89 -6.11 7.81
CA LEU A 501 -10.64 -5.16 7.00
C LEU A 501 -11.31 -5.88 5.81
N PRO A 502 -12.66 -5.93 5.72
CA PRO A 502 -13.34 -6.66 4.65
C PRO A 502 -13.01 -6.08 3.28
N VAL A 503 -12.93 -6.93 2.25
CA VAL A 503 -12.69 -6.51 0.86
C VAL A 503 -13.78 -7.04 -0.06
N PRO A 504 -14.59 -6.17 -0.72
CA PRO A 504 -15.57 -6.61 -1.70
C PRO A 504 -14.86 -7.19 -2.92
N LEU A 505 -15.28 -8.37 -3.34
CA LEU A 505 -14.73 -9.09 -4.49
C LEU A 505 -15.59 -8.84 -5.74
N ALA A 506 -14.99 -9.02 -6.91
CA ALA A 506 -15.66 -8.79 -8.18
C ALA A 506 -16.83 -9.77 -8.46
N ASP A 507 -16.80 -10.95 -7.85
CA ASP A 507 -17.85 -11.97 -7.92
C ASP A 507 -19.01 -11.73 -6.95
N GLY A 508 -19.02 -10.60 -6.25
CA GLY A 508 -20.05 -10.22 -5.27
C GLY A 508 -19.83 -10.79 -3.87
N ARG A 509 -18.84 -11.68 -3.65
CA ARG A 509 -18.45 -12.12 -2.31
C ARG A 509 -17.69 -11.00 -1.58
N THR A 510 -17.44 -11.20 -0.29
CA THR A 510 -16.58 -10.32 0.52
C THR A 510 -15.52 -11.16 1.20
N ALA A 511 -14.25 -10.83 0.96
CA ALA A 511 -13.14 -11.43 1.68
C ALA A 511 -13.10 -10.89 3.12
N PRO A 512 -12.80 -11.73 4.12
CA PRO A 512 -12.74 -11.31 5.53
C PRO A 512 -11.52 -10.43 5.85
N GLY A 513 -10.57 -10.30 4.93
CA GLY A 513 -9.38 -9.48 5.08
C GLY A 513 -8.66 -9.30 3.74
N PRO A 514 -7.68 -8.37 3.64
CA PRO A 514 -6.94 -8.12 2.41
C PRO A 514 -5.93 -9.21 2.04
N ALA A 515 -5.49 -10.00 3.02
CA ALA A 515 -4.52 -11.07 2.80
C ALA A 515 -5.08 -12.14 1.84
N GLY A 516 -4.34 -12.38 0.74
CA GLY A 516 -4.75 -13.33 -0.30
C GLY A 516 -5.80 -12.79 -1.28
N VAL A 517 -6.09 -11.49 -1.25
CA VAL A 517 -6.89 -10.80 -2.28
C VAL A 517 -5.97 -10.35 -3.42
N LEU A 518 -6.44 -10.53 -4.66
CA LEU A 518 -5.81 -10.08 -5.89
C LEU A 518 -6.36 -8.71 -6.30
N LEU A 519 -5.47 -7.74 -6.53
CA LEU A 519 -5.83 -6.40 -6.95
C LEU A 519 -5.73 -6.32 -8.47
N PRO A 520 -6.85 -6.19 -9.20
CA PRO A 520 -6.83 -6.22 -10.66
C PRO A 520 -5.99 -5.08 -11.22
N ALA A 521 -5.10 -5.39 -12.15
CA ALA A 521 -4.53 -4.40 -13.05
C ALA A 521 -5.51 -4.08 -14.19
N ASP A 522 -5.27 -3.00 -14.92
CA ASP A 522 -6.20 -2.49 -15.95
C ASP A 522 -6.39 -3.46 -17.13
N ASP A 523 -5.44 -4.37 -17.33
CA ASP A 523 -5.42 -5.41 -18.37
C ASP A 523 -6.17 -6.69 -17.97
N LEU A 524 -6.56 -6.85 -16.70
CA LEU A 524 -7.18 -8.09 -16.23
C LEU A 524 -8.69 -8.12 -16.56
N PRO A 525 -9.20 -9.15 -17.29
CA PRO A 525 -10.62 -9.24 -17.67
C PRO A 525 -11.49 -9.76 -16.50
N VAL A 526 -11.60 -8.95 -15.45
CA VAL A 526 -12.17 -9.33 -14.14
C VAL A 526 -13.56 -9.97 -14.25
N GLU A 527 -14.42 -9.44 -15.12
CA GLU A 527 -15.79 -9.93 -15.33
C GLU A 527 -15.87 -11.36 -15.89
N ARG A 528 -14.77 -11.87 -16.46
CA ARG A 528 -14.68 -13.24 -17.00
C ARG A 528 -14.11 -14.25 -16.00
N LEU A 529 -13.54 -13.81 -14.88
CA LEU A 529 -12.78 -14.69 -13.96
C LEU A 529 -13.63 -15.42 -12.91
N GLY A 530 -14.95 -15.20 -12.89
CA GLY A 530 -15.86 -15.85 -11.94
C GLY A 530 -15.66 -17.37 -11.78
N PRO A 531 -15.54 -18.14 -12.89
CA PRO A 531 -15.35 -19.60 -12.84
C PRO A 531 -14.08 -20.07 -12.13
N LEU A 532 -13.04 -19.24 -12.05
CA LEU A 532 -11.77 -19.58 -11.39
C LEU A 532 -11.82 -19.42 -9.86
N ALA A 533 -12.96 -18.94 -9.32
CA ALA A 533 -13.19 -18.72 -7.89
C ALA A 533 -12.13 -17.86 -7.16
N LEU A 534 -11.34 -17.09 -7.90
CA LEU A 534 -10.26 -16.24 -7.39
C LEU A 534 -10.79 -15.10 -6.53
N ARG A 535 -10.00 -14.69 -5.53
CA ARG A 535 -10.35 -13.56 -4.65
C ARG A 535 -9.91 -12.24 -5.27
N VAL A 536 -10.48 -11.87 -6.41
CA VAL A 536 -10.17 -10.60 -7.10
C VAL A 536 -11.00 -9.46 -6.48
N ALA A 537 -10.35 -8.40 -6.00
CA ALA A 537 -11.01 -7.22 -5.47
C ALA A 537 -11.87 -6.54 -6.55
N HIS A 538 -13.02 -6.02 -6.17
CA HIS A 538 -13.87 -5.27 -7.08
C HIS A 538 -13.13 -4.01 -7.59
N PRO A 539 -13.04 -3.75 -8.91
CA PRO A 539 -12.26 -2.64 -9.48
C PRO A 539 -12.60 -1.28 -8.85
N ASP A 540 -13.89 -0.95 -8.72
CA ASP A 540 -14.34 0.30 -8.10
C ASP A 540 -13.93 0.47 -6.64
N ALA A 541 -13.69 -0.61 -5.89
CA ALA A 541 -13.24 -0.54 -4.49
C ALA A 541 -11.75 -0.19 -4.38
N VAL A 542 -10.98 -0.40 -5.44
CA VAL A 542 -9.52 -0.23 -5.47
C VAL A 542 -9.05 0.83 -6.47
N ALA A 543 -9.98 1.50 -7.16
CA ALA A 543 -9.70 2.52 -8.16
C ALA A 543 -8.83 3.69 -7.63
N PRO A 544 -9.03 4.21 -6.40
CA PRO A 544 -8.14 5.23 -5.85
C PRO A 544 -6.75 4.66 -5.52
N PRO A 545 -5.64 5.32 -5.91
CA PRO A 545 -4.29 4.85 -5.60
C PRO A 545 -4.03 4.65 -4.09
N ALA A 546 -4.66 5.46 -3.23
CA ALA A 546 -4.55 5.33 -1.78
C ALA A 546 -5.20 4.04 -1.25
N ALA A 547 -6.34 3.63 -1.82
CA ALA A 547 -6.99 2.37 -1.48
C ALA A 547 -6.12 1.18 -1.87
N ARG A 548 -5.56 1.19 -3.09
CA ARG A 548 -4.65 0.14 -3.58
C ARG A 548 -3.41 0.01 -2.68
N ARG A 549 -2.73 1.13 -2.39
CA ARG A 549 -1.55 1.14 -1.50
C ARG A 549 -1.86 0.58 -0.11
N LEU A 550 -3.02 0.92 0.47
CA LEU A 550 -3.42 0.37 1.75
C LEU A 550 -3.55 -1.15 1.67
N LEU A 551 -4.34 -1.67 0.72
CA LEU A 551 -4.58 -3.11 0.61
C LEU A 551 -3.30 -3.90 0.32
N GLU A 552 -2.39 -3.37 -0.52
CA GLU A 552 -1.06 -3.96 -0.75
C GLU A 552 -0.24 -4.04 0.54
N ARG A 553 -0.20 -2.95 1.32
CA ARG A 553 0.45 -2.97 2.65
C ARG A 553 -0.19 -3.98 3.59
N LEU A 554 -1.48 -4.27 3.47
CA LEU A 554 -2.20 -5.24 4.30
C LEU A 554 -2.08 -6.69 3.79
N GLY A 555 -1.41 -6.93 2.65
CA GLY A 555 -1.12 -8.27 2.13
C GLY A 555 -1.92 -8.70 0.90
N ALA A 556 -2.66 -7.78 0.28
CA ALA A 556 -3.19 -8.00 -1.07
C ALA A 556 -2.07 -7.92 -2.11
N ARG A 557 -2.22 -8.63 -3.24
CA ARG A 557 -1.19 -8.71 -4.30
C ARG A 557 -1.73 -8.14 -5.59
N ALA A 558 -0.91 -7.39 -6.33
CA ALA A 558 -1.27 -6.97 -7.68
C ALA A 558 -1.42 -8.21 -8.60
N ALA A 559 -2.43 -8.20 -9.45
CA ALA A 559 -2.72 -9.29 -10.38
C ALA A 559 -2.85 -8.76 -11.81
N THR A 560 -1.88 -9.11 -12.65
CA THR A 560 -1.96 -9.01 -14.11
C THR A 560 -2.47 -10.32 -14.69
N ALA A 561 -2.90 -10.35 -15.96
CA ALA A 561 -3.35 -11.58 -16.61
C ALA A 561 -2.29 -12.69 -16.57
N ALA A 562 -1.02 -12.35 -16.87
CA ALA A 562 0.09 -13.29 -16.80
C ALA A 562 0.35 -13.82 -15.37
N ALA A 563 0.20 -12.98 -14.34
CA ALA A 563 0.37 -13.40 -12.95
C ALA A 563 -0.74 -14.35 -12.48
N VAL A 564 -1.96 -14.17 -12.99
CA VAL A 564 -3.07 -15.10 -12.74
C VAL A 564 -2.87 -16.43 -13.45
N LEU A 565 -2.41 -16.43 -14.70
CA LEU A 565 -2.07 -17.68 -15.43
C LEU A 565 -0.94 -18.45 -14.76
N ALA A 566 0.00 -17.76 -14.11
CA ALA A 566 1.07 -18.39 -13.35
C ALA A 566 0.63 -18.94 -11.98
N ASP A 567 -0.62 -18.72 -11.55
CA ASP A 567 -1.13 -19.23 -10.28
C ASP A 567 -1.36 -20.76 -10.39
N PRO A 568 -0.78 -21.58 -9.49
CA PRO A 568 -0.93 -23.03 -9.52
C PRO A 568 -2.38 -23.51 -9.47
N ALA A 569 -3.30 -22.75 -8.87
CA ALA A 569 -4.71 -23.11 -8.83
C ALA A 569 -5.38 -22.98 -10.21
N VAL A 570 -4.96 -22.01 -11.03
CA VAL A 570 -5.44 -21.87 -12.42
C VAL A 570 -4.92 -23.02 -13.27
N ARG A 571 -3.64 -23.34 -13.15
CA ARG A 571 -3.05 -24.50 -13.83
C ARG A 571 -3.76 -25.81 -13.46
N ALA A 572 -3.96 -26.06 -12.17
CA ALA A 572 -4.66 -27.27 -11.71
C ALA A 572 -6.11 -27.33 -12.20
N ALA A 573 -6.81 -26.19 -12.29
CA ALA A 573 -8.16 -26.14 -12.83
C ALA A 573 -8.21 -26.47 -14.34
N VAL A 574 -7.17 -26.11 -15.10
CA VAL A 574 -7.05 -26.46 -16.53
C VAL A 574 -6.67 -27.93 -16.71
N GLU A 575 -5.64 -28.41 -16.03
CA GLU A 575 -5.20 -29.82 -16.13
C GLU A 575 -6.29 -30.81 -15.71
N ALA A 576 -7.17 -30.44 -14.77
CA ALA A 576 -8.29 -31.28 -14.35
C ALA A 576 -9.59 -31.03 -15.14
N SER A 577 -9.59 -30.11 -16.12
CA SER A 577 -10.84 -29.65 -16.73
C SER A 577 -11.54 -30.71 -17.59
N VAL A 578 -10.79 -31.56 -18.29
CA VAL A 578 -11.36 -32.65 -19.12
C VAL A 578 -12.00 -33.71 -18.21
N ASP A 579 -11.24 -34.24 -17.25
CA ASP A 579 -11.74 -35.20 -16.25
C ASP A 579 -12.98 -34.67 -15.52
N ALA A 580 -12.99 -33.39 -15.14
CA ALA A 580 -14.11 -32.77 -14.44
C ALA A 580 -15.38 -32.67 -15.29
N VAL A 581 -15.26 -32.55 -16.61
CA VAL A 581 -16.43 -32.56 -17.52
C VAL A 581 -16.96 -33.98 -17.70
N GLU A 582 -16.09 -34.99 -17.76
CA GLU A 582 -16.48 -36.41 -17.83
C GLU A 582 -17.17 -36.90 -16.54
N GLU A 583 -16.74 -36.40 -15.37
CA GLU A 583 -17.27 -36.77 -14.05
C GLU A 583 -18.54 -36.01 -13.60
N ASP A 584 -19.27 -35.38 -14.53
CA ASP A 584 -20.51 -34.61 -14.29
C ASP A 584 -20.24 -33.25 -13.59
N TRP A 585 -19.90 -32.23 -14.41
CA TRP A 585 -19.50 -30.87 -14.00
C TRP A 585 -20.45 -30.24 -12.97
N ALA A 586 -19.97 -30.08 -11.73
CA ALA A 586 -20.83 -29.79 -10.59
C ALA A 586 -21.46 -28.38 -10.57
N ASP A 587 -20.79 -27.36 -11.15
CA ASP A 587 -21.18 -25.94 -11.04
C ASP A 587 -21.04 -25.18 -12.38
N GLY A 588 -22.17 -24.88 -13.03
CA GLY A 588 -22.22 -23.98 -14.20
C GLY A 588 -21.97 -24.65 -15.56
N ASP A 589 -21.60 -23.85 -16.56
CA ASP A 589 -21.24 -24.31 -17.91
C ASP A 589 -19.71 -24.44 -18.02
N PRO A 590 -19.13 -25.61 -18.38
CA PRO A 590 -17.69 -25.77 -18.54
C PRO A 590 -17.08 -24.77 -19.54
N ALA A 591 -17.87 -24.30 -20.51
CA ALA A 591 -17.44 -23.28 -21.47
C ALA A 591 -17.12 -21.94 -20.79
N ASP A 592 -17.69 -21.67 -19.60
CA ASP A 592 -17.35 -20.48 -18.82
C ASP A 592 -15.89 -20.51 -18.35
N LEU A 593 -15.37 -21.66 -17.91
CA LEU A 593 -13.95 -21.82 -17.54
C LEU A 593 -13.05 -21.62 -18.76
N ALA A 594 -13.37 -22.29 -19.88
CA ALA A 594 -12.62 -22.15 -21.12
C ALA A 594 -12.54 -20.70 -21.59
N ARG A 595 -13.69 -19.99 -21.58
CA ARG A 595 -13.75 -18.56 -21.90
C ARG A 595 -12.95 -17.69 -20.94
N ALA A 596 -12.94 -18.01 -19.64
CA ALA A 596 -12.15 -17.30 -18.64
C ALA A 596 -10.64 -17.44 -18.89
N VAL A 597 -10.18 -18.66 -19.15
CA VAL A 597 -8.77 -18.97 -19.44
C VAL A 597 -8.33 -18.34 -20.76
N LEU A 598 -9.12 -18.49 -21.83
CA LEU A 598 -8.80 -17.88 -23.13
C LEU A 598 -8.78 -16.34 -23.06
N ALA A 599 -9.65 -15.71 -22.26
CA ALA A 599 -9.59 -14.28 -22.02
C ALA A 599 -8.30 -13.87 -21.27
N LEU A 600 -7.83 -14.67 -20.31
CA LEU A 600 -6.56 -14.45 -19.63
C LEU A 600 -5.36 -14.61 -20.58
N VAL A 601 -5.36 -15.65 -21.42
CA VAL A 601 -4.32 -15.91 -22.44
C VAL A 601 -4.23 -14.75 -23.44
N ALA A 602 -5.39 -14.28 -23.91
CA ALA A 602 -5.47 -13.11 -24.80
C ALA A 602 -4.92 -11.84 -24.13
N ALA A 603 -5.35 -11.56 -22.89
CA ALA A 603 -4.93 -10.38 -22.15
C ALA A 603 -3.43 -10.41 -21.77
N ALA A 604 -2.90 -11.60 -21.47
CA ALA A 604 -1.47 -11.80 -21.18
C ALA A 604 -0.60 -11.72 -22.44
N GLY A 605 -1.17 -11.89 -23.64
CA GLY A 605 -0.43 -11.95 -24.90
C GLY A 605 0.45 -13.19 -25.00
N THR A 606 0.03 -14.30 -24.38
CA THR A 606 0.80 -15.55 -24.32
C THR A 606 1.08 -16.08 -25.73
N ALA A 607 2.34 -16.44 -25.99
CA ALA A 607 2.74 -17.01 -27.28
C ALA A 607 2.40 -18.51 -27.35
N PRO A 608 2.11 -19.06 -28.56
CA PRO A 608 1.98 -20.50 -28.76
C PRO A 608 3.17 -21.29 -28.22
N GLY A 609 2.89 -22.28 -27.38
CA GLY A 609 3.90 -23.14 -26.75
C GLY A 609 4.62 -22.53 -25.54
N GLU A 610 4.31 -21.29 -25.13
CA GLU A 610 4.90 -20.66 -23.93
C GLU A 610 4.45 -21.34 -22.64
N LEU A 611 3.17 -21.73 -22.57
CA LEU A 611 2.57 -22.44 -21.44
C LEU A 611 1.96 -23.76 -21.93
N PRO A 612 2.75 -24.84 -22.06
CA PRO A 612 2.31 -26.10 -22.69
C PRO A 612 1.10 -26.76 -22.02
N TRP A 613 0.96 -26.61 -20.69
CA TRP A 613 -0.16 -27.16 -19.91
C TRP A 613 -1.53 -26.59 -20.29
N LEU A 614 -1.59 -25.48 -21.04
CA LEU A 614 -2.86 -24.96 -21.56
C LEU A 614 -3.51 -25.91 -22.58
N ALA A 615 -2.73 -26.80 -23.20
CA ALA A 615 -3.22 -27.82 -24.12
C ALA A 615 -4.22 -28.78 -23.48
N GLU A 616 -4.22 -28.91 -22.15
CA GLU A 616 -5.16 -29.73 -21.38
C GLU A 616 -6.52 -29.06 -21.15
N LEU A 617 -6.70 -27.80 -21.59
CA LEU A 617 -7.97 -27.10 -21.41
C LEU A 617 -9.08 -27.78 -22.19
N ALA A 618 -10.11 -28.23 -21.48
CA ALA A 618 -11.31 -28.79 -22.08
C ALA A 618 -12.02 -27.74 -22.94
N LEU A 619 -12.15 -28.04 -24.24
CA LEU A 619 -12.88 -27.24 -25.20
C LEU A 619 -13.96 -28.12 -25.89
N PRO A 620 -15.09 -27.51 -26.32
CA PRO A 620 -16.13 -28.24 -27.02
C PRO A 620 -15.70 -28.60 -28.44
N ASP A 621 -15.88 -29.86 -28.83
CA ASP A 621 -15.68 -30.31 -30.21
C ASP A 621 -16.94 -30.09 -31.08
N ALA A 622 -16.80 -30.28 -32.39
CA ALA A 622 -17.87 -30.11 -33.37
C ALA A 622 -18.99 -31.16 -33.26
N GLU A 623 -18.72 -32.27 -32.57
CA GLU A 623 -19.64 -33.36 -32.29
C GLU A 623 -20.45 -33.14 -30.99
N GLY A 624 -20.07 -32.14 -30.20
CA GLY A 624 -20.71 -31.75 -28.94
C GLY A 624 -20.16 -32.45 -27.69
N ALA A 625 -19.03 -33.14 -27.79
CA ALA A 625 -18.25 -33.64 -26.66
C ALA A 625 -17.14 -32.65 -26.27
N TRP A 626 -16.30 -33.03 -25.30
CA TRP A 626 -15.23 -32.20 -24.76
C TRP A 626 -13.90 -32.91 -24.95
N ALA A 627 -12.91 -32.19 -25.44
CA ALA A 627 -11.57 -32.70 -25.67
C ALA A 627 -10.50 -31.68 -25.22
N PRO A 628 -9.27 -32.13 -24.93
CA PRO A 628 -8.15 -31.24 -24.68
C PRO A 628 -7.93 -30.30 -25.87
N ALA A 629 -7.64 -29.02 -25.59
CA ALA A 629 -7.33 -28.03 -26.61
C ALA A 629 -6.21 -28.49 -27.56
N GLY A 630 -5.21 -29.21 -27.04
CA GLY A 630 -4.09 -29.76 -27.80
C GLY A 630 -4.43 -30.87 -28.80
N GLU A 631 -5.65 -31.43 -28.74
CA GLU A 631 -6.13 -32.49 -29.63
C GLU A 631 -7.18 -32.00 -30.64
N LEU A 632 -7.49 -30.69 -30.60
CA LEU A 632 -8.48 -30.08 -31.46
C LEU A 632 -7.84 -29.25 -32.56
N LEU A 633 -8.35 -29.42 -33.78
CA LEU A 633 -8.01 -28.60 -34.94
C LEU A 633 -8.97 -27.42 -35.04
N VAL A 634 -8.42 -26.23 -35.36
CA VAL A 634 -9.28 -25.10 -35.74
C VAL A 634 -10.03 -25.46 -37.04
N PRO A 635 -11.33 -25.15 -37.17
CA PRO A 635 -12.07 -25.37 -38.40
C PRO A 635 -11.35 -24.81 -39.64
N GLY A 636 -11.10 -25.67 -40.63
CA GLY A 636 -10.37 -25.32 -41.86
C GLY A 636 -8.84 -25.27 -41.74
N ALA A 637 -8.25 -25.79 -40.65
CA ALA A 637 -6.81 -25.92 -40.50
C ALA A 637 -6.18 -26.74 -41.64
N PRO A 638 -5.06 -26.29 -42.24
CA PRO A 638 -4.33 -27.05 -43.26
C PRO A 638 -3.91 -28.45 -42.81
N LEU A 639 -3.61 -28.63 -41.51
CA LEU A 639 -3.25 -29.94 -40.96
C LEU A 639 -4.39 -30.97 -41.12
N ALA A 640 -5.64 -30.56 -40.97
CA ALA A 640 -6.79 -31.46 -41.11
C ALA A 640 -6.87 -32.11 -42.50
N ALA A 641 -6.35 -31.45 -43.55
CA ALA A 641 -6.38 -31.96 -44.92
C ALA A 641 -5.33 -33.04 -45.21
N VAL A 642 -4.35 -33.23 -44.32
CA VAL A 642 -3.24 -34.18 -44.53
C VAL A 642 -3.26 -35.37 -43.59
N LEU A 643 -4.07 -35.33 -42.53
CA LEU A 643 -4.25 -36.42 -41.58
C LEU A 643 -5.31 -37.44 -42.08
N GLU A 644 -5.32 -38.62 -41.46
CA GLU A 644 -6.43 -39.56 -41.58
C GLU A 644 -7.75 -38.92 -41.12
N ASP A 645 -8.85 -39.22 -41.83
CA ASP A 645 -10.15 -38.61 -41.57
C ASP A 645 -10.63 -38.99 -40.15
N GLY A 646 -10.90 -37.98 -39.32
CA GLY A 646 -11.28 -38.15 -37.91
C GLY A 646 -10.13 -38.53 -36.97
N ALA A 647 -8.87 -38.41 -37.38
CA ALA A 647 -7.72 -38.71 -36.51
C ALA A 647 -7.59 -37.75 -35.31
N LEU A 648 -7.99 -36.49 -35.50
CA LEU A 648 -8.07 -35.45 -34.47
C LEU A 648 -9.43 -34.75 -34.54
N GLY A 649 -9.92 -34.27 -33.39
CA GLY A 649 -11.21 -33.59 -33.30
C GLY A 649 -11.19 -32.20 -33.95
N LEU A 650 -12.37 -31.70 -34.36
CA LEU A 650 -12.53 -30.32 -34.80
C LEU A 650 -13.10 -29.49 -33.64
N LEU A 651 -12.52 -28.33 -33.35
CA LEU A 651 -13.10 -27.39 -32.39
C LEU A 651 -14.49 -26.93 -32.87
N ASP A 652 -15.47 -26.84 -31.97
CA ASP A 652 -16.81 -26.35 -32.29
C ASP A 652 -16.74 -24.99 -33.03
N PRO A 653 -17.29 -24.87 -34.25
CA PRO A 653 -17.19 -23.63 -35.01
C PRO A 653 -17.82 -22.42 -34.34
N ALA A 654 -18.93 -22.60 -33.61
CA ALA A 654 -19.62 -21.50 -32.95
C ALA A 654 -18.83 -20.98 -31.74
N PHE A 655 -18.19 -21.88 -30.99
CA PHE A 655 -17.25 -21.53 -29.93
C PHE A 655 -16.02 -20.83 -30.50
N ALA A 656 -15.40 -21.39 -31.55
CA ALA A 656 -14.21 -20.84 -32.20
C ALA A 656 -14.41 -19.41 -32.70
N ASP A 657 -15.54 -19.12 -33.36
CA ASP A 657 -15.89 -17.80 -33.89
C ASP A 657 -16.03 -16.72 -32.80
N ALA A 658 -16.26 -17.13 -31.55
CA ALA A 658 -16.42 -16.24 -30.40
C ALA A 658 -15.12 -15.96 -29.62
N GLN A 659 -14.01 -16.65 -29.95
CA GLN A 659 -12.73 -16.51 -29.27
C GLN A 659 -11.68 -15.79 -30.12
N ASP A 660 -10.63 -15.28 -29.47
CA ASP A 660 -9.44 -14.77 -30.16
C ASP A 660 -8.66 -15.94 -30.79
N PRO A 661 -8.42 -15.95 -32.12
CA PRO A 661 -7.64 -16.99 -32.78
C PRO A 661 -6.20 -17.12 -32.25
N ALA A 662 -5.60 -16.03 -31.75
CA ALA A 662 -4.27 -16.08 -31.14
C ALA A 662 -4.32 -16.80 -29.79
N ALA A 663 -5.35 -16.57 -28.98
CA ALA A 663 -5.54 -17.24 -27.69
C ALA A 663 -5.82 -18.73 -27.86
N LEU A 664 -6.62 -19.13 -28.87
CA LEU A 664 -6.84 -20.55 -29.19
C LEU A 664 -5.52 -21.26 -29.53
N ARG A 665 -4.68 -20.66 -30.40
CA ARG A 665 -3.36 -21.22 -30.72
C ARG A 665 -2.43 -21.25 -29.52
N ALA A 666 -2.48 -20.23 -28.66
CA ALA A 666 -1.69 -20.17 -27.44
C ALA A 666 -2.13 -21.22 -26.41
N ALA A 667 -3.42 -21.54 -26.39
CA ALA A 667 -3.97 -22.64 -25.59
C ALA A 667 -3.68 -24.04 -26.17
N GLY A 668 -3.08 -24.13 -27.36
CA GLY A 668 -2.68 -25.41 -27.95
C GLY A 668 -3.56 -25.90 -29.11
N VAL A 669 -4.65 -25.19 -29.47
CA VAL A 669 -5.52 -25.60 -30.59
C VAL A 669 -4.75 -25.57 -31.90
N LEU A 670 -4.81 -26.69 -32.63
CA LEU A 670 -3.94 -27.02 -33.73
C LEU A 670 -4.35 -26.33 -35.03
N VAL A 671 -3.35 -25.77 -35.73
CA VAL A 671 -3.46 -25.25 -37.10
C VAL A 671 -2.47 -25.94 -38.04
N THR A 672 -1.33 -26.34 -37.49
CA THR A 672 -0.24 -27.11 -38.10
C THR A 672 0.29 -28.09 -37.03
N PHE A 673 1.25 -28.94 -37.38
CA PHE A 673 1.84 -29.89 -36.44
C PHE A 673 2.38 -29.20 -35.17
N ALA A 674 2.06 -29.76 -34.01
CA ALA A 674 2.55 -29.29 -32.72
C ALA A 674 3.97 -29.77 -32.43
N LEU A 675 4.70 -28.99 -31.63
CA LEU A 675 6.04 -29.33 -31.15
C LEU A 675 5.99 -29.69 -29.67
N VAL A 676 6.58 -30.82 -29.32
CA VAL A 676 6.80 -31.27 -27.93
C VAL A 676 8.26 -31.07 -27.58
N ARG A 677 8.51 -30.61 -26.35
CA ARG A 677 9.87 -30.39 -25.82
C ARG A 677 10.03 -31.16 -24.53
N ALA A 678 11.19 -31.78 -24.36
CA ALA A 678 11.53 -32.56 -23.18
C ALA A 678 13.03 -32.48 -22.89
N GLU A 679 13.44 -32.87 -21.69
CA GLU A 679 14.86 -33.02 -21.32
C GLU A 679 15.34 -34.47 -21.47
N ASP A 680 14.42 -35.42 -21.51
CA ASP A 680 14.67 -36.85 -21.69
C ASP A 680 13.79 -37.40 -22.83
N PRO A 681 14.30 -38.30 -23.69
CA PRO A 681 13.47 -38.90 -24.74
C PRO A 681 12.25 -39.66 -24.23
N ASP A 682 12.32 -40.23 -23.01
CA ASP A 682 11.20 -40.98 -22.42
C ASP A 682 10.01 -40.06 -22.06
N ASP A 683 10.26 -38.76 -21.90
CA ASP A 683 9.25 -37.74 -21.63
C ASP A 683 8.64 -37.13 -22.92
N LEU A 684 9.11 -37.55 -24.11
CA LEU A 684 8.54 -37.11 -25.37
C LEU A 684 7.24 -37.88 -25.67
N ASP A 685 6.11 -37.20 -25.55
CA ASP A 685 4.80 -37.71 -25.96
C ASP A 685 4.63 -37.68 -27.49
N VAL A 686 5.40 -38.54 -28.17
CA VAL A 686 5.37 -38.75 -29.63
C VAL A 686 5.63 -40.22 -29.96
N ASP A 687 5.14 -40.66 -31.12
CA ASP A 687 5.34 -42.03 -31.56
C ASP A 687 6.82 -42.37 -31.82
N ALA A 688 7.19 -43.62 -31.52
CA ALA A 688 8.54 -44.16 -31.72
C ALA A 688 9.71 -43.33 -31.12
N ALA A 689 9.47 -42.53 -30.07
CA ALA A 689 10.51 -41.77 -29.37
C ALA A 689 11.67 -42.65 -28.89
N GLY A 690 11.37 -43.84 -28.33
CA GLY A 690 12.40 -44.80 -27.91
C GLY A 690 13.26 -45.34 -29.06
N ALA A 691 12.65 -45.66 -30.21
CA ALA A 691 13.38 -46.14 -31.38
C ALA A 691 14.28 -45.04 -31.99
N TRP A 692 13.85 -43.78 -31.92
CA TRP A 692 14.70 -42.65 -32.28
C TRP A 692 15.88 -42.52 -31.31
N ALA A 693 15.64 -42.62 -30.01
CA ALA A 693 16.68 -42.55 -29.00
C ALA A 693 17.73 -43.65 -29.19
N ASP A 694 17.30 -44.89 -29.42
CA ASP A 694 18.18 -46.02 -29.75
C ASP A 694 19.06 -45.70 -30.98
N ALA A 695 18.47 -45.20 -32.07
CA ALA A 695 19.20 -44.83 -33.28
C ALA A 695 20.20 -43.66 -33.09
N VAL A 696 20.02 -42.82 -32.06
CA VAL A 696 21.00 -41.81 -31.67
C VAL A 696 22.12 -42.44 -30.85
N LEU A 697 21.77 -43.31 -29.89
CA LEU A 697 22.72 -43.98 -29.00
C LEU A 697 23.64 -44.94 -29.76
N ASP A 698 23.14 -45.63 -30.79
CA ASP A 698 23.92 -46.55 -31.63
C ASP A 698 25.07 -45.85 -32.39
N ARG A 699 25.02 -44.52 -32.52
CA ARG A 699 26.11 -43.73 -33.13
C ARG A 699 27.20 -43.33 -32.14
N LEU A 700 27.00 -43.56 -30.84
CA LEU A 700 27.94 -43.18 -29.80
C LEU A 700 28.96 -44.30 -29.55
N PRO A 701 30.20 -43.97 -29.17
CA PRO A 701 31.13 -44.97 -28.69
C PRO A 701 30.58 -45.63 -27.41
N PRO A 702 30.90 -46.90 -27.15
CA PRO A 702 30.44 -47.62 -25.97
C PRO A 702 30.85 -46.89 -24.67
N GLY A 703 29.88 -46.68 -23.77
CA GLY A 703 30.06 -45.87 -22.57
C GLY A 703 28.84 -45.84 -21.65
N PRO A 704 28.88 -45.04 -20.55
CA PRO A 704 27.72 -44.81 -19.71
C PRO A 704 26.62 -44.03 -20.46
N PRO A 705 25.35 -44.06 -19.99
CA PRO A 705 24.27 -43.30 -20.59
C PRO A 705 24.65 -41.81 -20.73
N PRO A 706 24.48 -41.21 -21.92
CA PRO A 706 24.85 -39.82 -22.13
C PRO A 706 23.83 -38.87 -21.51
N ALA A 707 24.22 -37.62 -21.30
CA ALA A 707 23.27 -36.56 -21.00
C ALA A 707 22.63 -36.07 -22.31
N TRP A 708 21.30 -35.96 -22.32
CA TRP A 708 20.54 -35.42 -23.44
C TRP A 708 20.51 -33.88 -23.41
N PRO A 709 20.65 -33.19 -24.55
CA PRO A 709 20.33 -31.77 -24.64
C PRO A 709 18.81 -31.56 -24.64
N PRO A 710 18.29 -30.32 -24.54
CA PRO A 710 16.88 -30.06 -24.75
C PRO A 710 16.40 -30.63 -26.09
N LEU A 711 15.33 -31.42 -26.05
CA LEU A 711 14.80 -32.15 -27.19
C LEU A 711 13.58 -31.43 -27.76
N CYS A 712 13.38 -31.57 -29.07
CA CYS A 712 12.21 -31.07 -29.78
C CYS A 712 11.73 -32.16 -30.75
N ALA A 713 10.46 -32.52 -30.63
CA ALA A 713 9.80 -33.51 -31.47
C ALA A 713 8.50 -32.94 -32.04
N VAL A 714 8.01 -33.57 -33.10
CA VAL A 714 6.77 -33.18 -33.79
C VAL A 714 5.74 -34.27 -33.52
N ARG A 715 4.55 -33.88 -33.05
CA ARG A 715 3.47 -34.84 -32.76
C ARG A 715 2.78 -35.33 -34.03
N ASP A 716 2.07 -36.45 -33.90
CA ASP A 716 1.02 -36.90 -34.81
C ASP A 716 1.49 -37.19 -36.25
N LEU A 717 2.76 -37.57 -36.42
CA LEU A 717 3.34 -37.90 -37.74
C LEU A 717 2.83 -39.24 -38.27
N GLU A 718 2.43 -40.14 -37.39
CA GLU A 718 1.82 -41.43 -37.66
C GLU A 718 0.39 -41.32 -38.20
N LEU A 719 -0.31 -40.21 -37.91
CA LEU A 719 -1.68 -39.94 -38.38
C LEU A 719 -1.73 -39.39 -39.81
N VAL A 720 -0.59 -39.22 -40.49
CA VAL A 720 -0.51 -38.59 -41.82
C VAL A 720 -0.96 -39.53 -42.93
N ALA A 721 -2.02 -39.13 -43.66
CA ALA A 721 -2.51 -39.80 -44.86
C ALA A 721 -1.92 -39.22 -46.17
N ASP A 722 -1.67 -37.90 -46.24
CA ASP A 722 -1.12 -37.20 -47.41
C ASP A 722 0.28 -36.61 -47.14
N TRP A 723 1.32 -37.45 -47.29
CA TRP A 723 2.71 -37.03 -47.11
C TRP A 723 3.16 -35.85 -47.99
N PRO A 724 2.80 -35.74 -49.28
CA PRO A 724 3.07 -34.55 -50.08
C PRO A 724 2.60 -33.23 -49.44
N GLY A 725 1.38 -33.19 -48.93
CA GLY A 725 0.85 -32.03 -48.20
C GLY A 725 1.53 -31.81 -46.86
N ALA A 726 1.72 -32.89 -46.07
CA ALA A 726 2.37 -32.81 -44.76
C ALA A 726 3.82 -32.31 -44.83
N LEU A 727 4.60 -32.77 -45.83
CA LEU A 727 5.97 -32.32 -46.05
C LEU A 727 6.05 -30.82 -46.37
N ALA A 728 5.03 -30.23 -47.00
CA ALA A 728 4.97 -28.79 -47.23
C ALA A 728 4.78 -28.02 -45.91
N LEU A 729 3.88 -28.50 -45.03
CA LEU A 729 3.67 -27.91 -43.70
C LEU A 729 4.92 -28.05 -42.82
N LEU A 730 5.54 -29.24 -42.80
CA LEU A 730 6.72 -29.53 -42.01
C LEU A 730 7.95 -28.76 -42.50
N ALA A 731 8.06 -28.44 -43.80
CA ALA A 731 9.14 -27.61 -44.32
C ALA A 731 9.11 -26.15 -43.80
N ASP A 732 7.94 -25.70 -43.34
CA ASP A 732 7.70 -24.42 -42.68
C ASP A 732 7.76 -24.51 -41.14
N ALA A 733 7.98 -25.71 -40.57
CA ALA A 733 8.16 -25.88 -39.13
C ALA A 733 9.40 -25.12 -38.62
N ALA A 734 9.41 -24.85 -37.31
CA ALA A 734 10.51 -24.12 -36.66
C ALA A 734 11.86 -24.83 -36.86
N GLU A 735 12.95 -24.05 -36.95
CA GLU A 735 14.31 -24.57 -37.15
C GLU A 735 14.72 -25.61 -36.11
N GLU A 736 14.26 -25.44 -34.87
CA GLU A 736 14.50 -26.38 -33.77
C GLU A 736 13.92 -27.78 -34.02
N ALA A 737 12.80 -27.90 -34.74
CA ALA A 737 12.21 -29.20 -35.07
C ALA A 737 13.08 -29.99 -36.07
N TRP A 738 13.87 -29.28 -36.89
CA TRP A 738 14.79 -29.85 -37.88
C TRP A 738 16.23 -29.95 -37.41
N ALA A 739 16.53 -29.47 -36.19
CA ALA A 739 17.87 -29.41 -35.67
C ALA A 739 18.43 -30.81 -35.36
N ASP A 740 19.74 -30.95 -35.47
CA ASP A 740 20.45 -32.16 -35.08
C ASP A 740 20.65 -32.15 -33.57
N VAL A 741 20.51 -33.33 -32.96
CA VAL A 741 20.81 -33.53 -31.55
C VAL A 741 22.28 -33.90 -31.43
N VAL A 742 23.00 -33.22 -30.54
CA VAL A 742 24.42 -33.48 -30.29
C VAL A 742 24.56 -34.16 -28.93
N VAL A 743 24.93 -35.44 -28.95
CA VAL A 743 25.07 -36.28 -27.76
C VAL A 743 26.51 -36.78 -27.69
N GLY A 744 27.19 -36.59 -26.55
CA GLY A 744 28.59 -37.03 -26.41
C GLY A 744 29.58 -36.42 -27.42
N GLY A 745 29.24 -35.28 -28.04
CA GLY A 745 30.02 -34.66 -29.11
C GLY A 745 29.76 -35.21 -30.52
N VAL A 746 28.86 -36.18 -30.66
CA VAL A 746 28.42 -36.76 -31.94
C VAL A 746 27.09 -36.14 -32.33
N ALA A 747 27.00 -35.61 -33.56
CA ALA A 747 25.75 -35.07 -34.10
C ALA A 747 24.92 -36.20 -34.74
N ALA A 748 23.65 -36.30 -34.35
CA ALA A 748 22.68 -37.21 -34.91
C ALA A 748 21.44 -36.45 -35.41
N PRO A 749 20.70 -36.95 -36.41
CA PRO A 749 19.40 -36.41 -36.81
C PRO A 749 18.45 -36.24 -35.61
N GLY A 750 17.85 -35.06 -35.47
CA GLY A 750 16.72 -34.87 -34.56
C GLY A 750 15.50 -35.68 -34.98
N TYR A 751 14.53 -35.81 -34.05
CA TYR A 751 13.37 -36.71 -34.17
C TYR A 751 12.64 -36.59 -35.51
N LEU A 752 12.26 -35.37 -35.92
CA LEU A 752 11.53 -35.16 -37.18
C LEU A 752 12.32 -35.66 -38.39
N ARG A 753 13.62 -35.32 -38.48
CA ARG A 753 14.43 -35.74 -39.63
C ARG A 753 14.60 -37.25 -39.62
N TRP A 754 14.91 -37.84 -38.47
CA TRP A 754 15.01 -39.30 -38.33
C TRP A 754 13.71 -39.99 -38.78
N TRP A 755 12.56 -39.56 -38.27
CA TRP A 755 11.26 -40.14 -38.63
C TRP A 755 11.03 -40.09 -40.13
N LEU A 756 11.17 -38.90 -40.73
CA LEU A 756 10.94 -38.71 -42.15
C LEU A 756 11.92 -39.51 -43.02
N THR A 757 13.18 -39.67 -42.58
CA THR A 757 14.18 -40.43 -43.35
C THR A 757 13.99 -41.94 -43.29
N THR A 758 13.39 -42.45 -42.20
CA THR A 758 13.20 -43.89 -41.94
C THR A 758 11.83 -44.41 -42.36
N HIS A 759 10.89 -43.52 -42.72
CA HIS A 759 9.54 -43.84 -43.17
C HIS A 759 9.32 -43.56 -44.67
N PRO A 760 8.35 -44.23 -45.33
CA PRO A 760 8.12 -44.12 -46.79
C PRO A 760 7.42 -42.82 -47.22
N VAL A 761 7.94 -41.66 -46.78
CA VAL A 761 7.30 -40.35 -46.95
C VAL A 761 7.52 -39.72 -48.32
N LEU A 762 8.53 -40.16 -49.08
CA LEU A 762 8.89 -39.57 -50.37
C LEU A 762 8.44 -40.48 -51.53
N GLY A 763 7.18 -40.31 -51.95
CA GLY A 763 6.60 -41.13 -53.03
C GLY A 763 6.50 -42.61 -52.67
N GLY A 764 6.20 -42.93 -51.42
CA GLY A 764 6.13 -44.30 -50.91
C GLY A 764 7.49 -44.96 -50.68
N ARG A 765 8.59 -44.19 -50.70
CA ARG A 765 9.95 -44.67 -50.47
C ARG A 765 10.61 -43.93 -49.32
N ARG A 766 11.48 -44.62 -48.59
CA ARG A 766 12.27 -44.04 -47.50
C ARG A 766 13.38 -43.14 -48.07
N PRO A 767 13.52 -41.89 -47.60
CA PRO A 767 14.58 -41.00 -48.06
C PRO A 767 16.01 -41.54 -47.83
N ASP A 768 16.25 -42.32 -46.78
CA ASP A 768 17.54 -42.96 -46.52
C ASP A 768 17.91 -44.07 -47.53
N ARG A 769 16.92 -44.60 -48.26
CA ARG A 769 17.12 -45.58 -49.36
C ARG A 769 17.26 -44.93 -50.74
N LEU A 770 17.40 -43.61 -50.78
CA LEU A 770 17.59 -42.77 -51.97
C LEU A 770 18.90 -41.98 -51.86
N CYS A 771 19.31 -41.27 -52.91
CA CYS A 771 20.45 -40.36 -52.86
C CYS A 771 20.08 -38.92 -53.23
N ALA A 772 20.92 -37.96 -52.82
CA ALA A 772 20.76 -36.56 -53.17
C ALA A 772 20.73 -36.36 -54.70
N PRO A 773 19.86 -35.47 -55.22
CA PRO A 773 19.86 -35.09 -56.62
C PRO A 773 21.25 -34.62 -57.06
N GLY A 774 21.91 -35.39 -57.93
CA GLY A 774 23.25 -35.07 -58.43
C GLY A 774 24.42 -35.78 -57.72
N SER A 775 24.16 -36.70 -56.78
CA SER A 775 25.20 -37.57 -56.22
C SER A 775 25.96 -38.30 -57.33
N ARG A 776 27.30 -38.21 -57.30
CA ARG A 776 28.19 -38.91 -58.25
C ARG A 776 28.69 -40.24 -57.69
N GLU A 777 28.87 -40.33 -56.38
CA GLU A 777 29.41 -41.54 -55.75
C GLU A 777 28.35 -42.65 -55.65
N LEU A 778 27.11 -42.28 -55.32
CA LEU A 778 26.00 -43.23 -55.13
C LEU A 778 25.23 -43.53 -56.43
N GLN A 779 25.66 -42.92 -57.55
CA GLN A 779 25.02 -43.08 -58.84
C GLN A 779 25.02 -44.56 -59.27
N GLY A 780 23.82 -45.10 -59.53
CA GLY A 780 23.63 -46.48 -59.98
C GLY A 780 23.42 -47.49 -58.83
N LEU A 781 23.82 -47.15 -57.60
CA LEU A 781 23.54 -47.91 -56.38
C LEU A 781 22.23 -47.44 -55.72
N TYR A 782 21.98 -46.14 -55.74
CA TYR A 782 20.78 -45.50 -55.22
C TYR A 782 20.05 -44.71 -56.32
N ASP A 783 18.72 -44.67 -56.22
CA ASP A 783 17.91 -43.82 -57.09
C ASP A 783 17.89 -42.38 -56.52
N PRO A 784 17.93 -41.33 -57.37
CA PRO A 784 17.88 -39.97 -56.90
C PRO A 784 16.53 -39.66 -56.25
N ALA A 785 16.57 -38.96 -55.12
CA ALA A 785 15.38 -38.46 -54.44
C ALA A 785 14.65 -37.43 -55.34
N SER A 786 13.32 -37.48 -55.34
CA SER A 786 12.46 -36.57 -56.11
C SER A 786 11.47 -35.87 -55.21
N GLY A 787 11.41 -34.54 -55.25
CA GLY A 787 10.50 -33.74 -54.44
C GLY A 787 10.83 -32.24 -54.53
N PRO A 788 10.09 -31.39 -53.81
CA PRO A 788 10.40 -29.96 -53.72
C PRO A 788 11.82 -29.74 -53.17
N PRO A 789 12.66 -28.88 -53.79
CA PRO A 789 14.05 -28.67 -53.35
C PRO A 789 14.19 -28.34 -51.87
N ARG A 790 13.31 -27.48 -51.34
CA ARG A 790 13.28 -27.08 -49.92
C ARG A 790 13.07 -28.26 -48.97
N VAL A 791 12.25 -29.24 -49.35
CA VAL A 791 12.04 -30.46 -48.54
C VAL A 791 13.28 -31.34 -48.58
N LEU A 792 13.90 -31.51 -49.75
CA LEU A 792 15.12 -32.31 -49.90
C LEU A 792 16.32 -31.69 -49.17
N GLU A 793 16.44 -30.35 -49.17
CA GLU A 793 17.46 -29.63 -48.40
C GLU A 793 17.35 -29.87 -46.89
N ARG A 794 16.12 -30.02 -46.37
CA ARG A 794 15.83 -30.34 -44.96
C ARG A 794 16.08 -31.82 -44.64
N LEU A 795 15.62 -32.73 -45.50
CA LEU A 795 15.77 -34.17 -45.34
C LEU A 795 17.22 -34.65 -45.46
N ARG A 796 18.05 -33.97 -46.27
CA ARG A 796 19.46 -34.31 -46.52
C ARG A 796 19.67 -35.78 -46.91
N PRO A 797 19.04 -36.27 -48.00
CA PRO A 797 19.30 -37.62 -48.49
C PRO A 797 20.80 -37.82 -48.75
N PRO A 798 21.36 -39.02 -48.53
CA PRO A 798 22.80 -39.29 -48.66
C PRO A 798 23.37 -38.82 -50.01
N ALA A 799 24.50 -38.09 -50.00
CA ALA A 799 25.14 -37.57 -51.19
C ALA A 799 26.45 -38.29 -51.53
N THR A 800 27.12 -38.86 -50.53
CA THR A 800 28.42 -39.54 -50.64
C THR A 800 28.36 -40.94 -50.04
N VAL A 801 29.35 -41.78 -50.34
CA VAL A 801 29.51 -43.06 -49.63
C VAL A 801 29.80 -42.81 -48.15
N GLY A 802 30.47 -41.70 -47.79
CA GLY A 802 30.71 -41.35 -46.39
C GLY A 802 29.41 -41.15 -45.60
N ASP A 803 28.42 -40.49 -46.21
CA ASP A 803 27.12 -40.24 -45.56
C ASP A 803 26.37 -41.55 -45.27
N VAL A 804 26.50 -42.53 -46.15
CA VAL A 804 25.90 -43.87 -45.99
C VAL A 804 26.65 -44.69 -44.95
N LEU A 805 27.98 -44.59 -44.88
CA LEU A 805 28.80 -45.33 -43.92
C LEU A 805 28.75 -44.75 -42.50
N ALA A 806 28.16 -43.57 -42.30
CA ALA A 806 27.97 -42.96 -40.98
C ALA A 806 26.88 -43.67 -40.14
N ASP A 807 26.18 -44.63 -40.73
CA ASP A 807 25.07 -45.36 -40.13
C ASP A 807 25.21 -46.85 -40.49
N VAL A 808 25.14 -47.72 -39.48
CA VAL A 808 25.41 -49.16 -39.66
C VAL A 808 24.36 -49.81 -40.57
N ASP A 809 23.08 -49.49 -40.40
CA ASP A 809 22.00 -50.03 -41.24
C ASP A 809 22.10 -49.55 -42.70
N ALA A 810 22.59 -48.34 -42.91
CA ALA A 810 22.84 -47.82 -44.25
C ALA A 810 24.11 -48.43 -44.87
N ALA A 811 25.15 -48.72 -44.08
CA ALA A 811 26.35 -49.44 -44.53
C ALA A 811 26.02 -50.90 -44.94
N LEU A 812 25.17 -51.59 -44.18
CA LEU A 812 24.68 -52.93 -44.53
C LEU A 812 23.87 -52.92 -45.84
N ASP A 813 22.95 -51.97 -46.02
CA ASP A 813 22.20 -51.81 -47.29
C ASP A 813 23.11 -51.46 -48.47
N LEU A 814 24.20 -50.71 -48.25
CA LEU A 814 25.21 -50.48 -49.29
C LEU A 814 25.93 -51.77 -49.68
N LEU A 815 26.29 -52.62 -48.72
CA LEU A 815 26.90 -53.93 -48.97
C LEU A 815 25.96 -54.82 -49.81
N ASP A 816 24.68 -54.88 -49.44
CA ASP A 816 23.66 -55.61 -50.18
C ASP A 816 23.49 -55.07 -51.62
N ARG A 817 23.44 -53.75 -51.78
CA ARG A 817 23.31 -53.10 -53.10
C ARG A 817 24.51 -53.34 -54.00
N LEU A 818 25.71 -53.45 -53.44
CA LEU A 818 26.90 -53.83 -54.19
C LEU A 818 26.72 -55.25 -54.77
N GLY A 819 26.04 -56.14 -54.06
CA GLY A 819 25.68 -57.48 -54.53
C GLY A 819 24.53 -57.58 -55.55
N ASP A 820 23.71 -56.53 -55.75
CA ASP A 820 22.57 -56.60 -56.68
C ASP A 820 23.00 -56.44 -58.17
N PRO A 821 22.90 -57.47 -59.03
CA PRO A 821 23.35 -57.39 -60.42
C PRO A 821 22.59 -56.35 -61.28
N ARG A 822 21.45 -55.82 -60.82
CA ARG A 822 20.70 -54.75 -61.52
C ARG A 822 21.26 -53.36 -61.26
N ARG A 823 22.12 -53.22 -60.25
CA ARG A 823 22.78 -51.98 -59.86
C ARG A 823 24.16 -51.86 -60.52
N THR A 824 24.66 -50.64 -60.62
CA THR A 824 26.01 -50.34 -61.13
C THR A 824 26.72 -49.39 -60.18
N VAL A 825 28.05 -49.40 -60.19
CA VAL A 825 28.87 -48.50 -59.35
C VAL A 825 29.95 -47.83 -60.19
N SER A 826 30.34 -46.61 -59.83
CA SER A 826 31.46 -45.96 -60.50
C SER A 826 32.78 -46.71 -60.20
N PRO A 827 33.70 -46.84 -61.18
CA PRO A 827 35.01 -47.47 -60.95
C PRO A 827 35.81 -46.81 -59.82
N ALA A 828 35.66 -45.49 -59.63
CA ALA A 828 36.34 -44.73 -58.60
C ALA A 828 35.90 -45.14 -57.18
N VAL A 829 34.58 -45.33 -57.00
CA VAL A 829 34.00 -45.79 -55.72
C VAL A 829 34.32 -47.26 -55.48
N LEU A 830 34.13 -48.12 -56.49
CA LEU A 830 34.38 -49.56 -56.35
C LEU A 830 35.82 -49.86 -55.90
N ARG A 831 36.79 -49.06 -56.33
CA ARG A 831 38.20 -49.21 -55.94
C ARG A 831 38.41 -49.21 -54.42
N THR A 832 37.58 -48.49 -53.65
CA THR A 832 37.79 -48.27 -52.22
C THR A 832 36.59 -48.65 -51.34
N VAL A 833 35.39 -48.84 -51.91
CA VAL A 833 34.15 -49.01 -51.14
C VAL A 833 34.18 -50.19 -50.18
N TYR A 834 34.72 -51.36 -50.58
CA TYR A 834 34.79 -52.51 -49.68
C TYR A 834 35.74 -52.29 -48.52
N ALA A 835 36.88 -51.62 -48.74
CA ALA A 835 37.80 -51.30 -47.65
C ALA A 835 37.15 -50.37 -46.64
N ARG A 836 36.39 -49.39 -47.12
CA ARG A 836 35.65 -48.45 -46.26
C ARG A 836 34.47 -49.11 -45.55
N LEU A 837 33.79 -50.07 -46.19
CA LEU A 837 32.75 -50.89 -45.57
C LEU A 837 33.33 -51.78 -44.49
N ALA A 838 34.48 -52.40 -44.74
CA ALA A 838 35.14 -53.26 -43.76
C ALA A 838 35.56 -52.45 -42.52
N GLU A 839 36.06 -51.22 -42.73
CA GLU A 839 36.35 -50.30 -41.62
C GLU A 839 35.08 -49.87 -40.86
N ALA A 840 34.00 -49.54 -41.57
CA ALA A 840 32.74 -49.10 -40.94
C ALA A 840 32.00 -50.22 -40.20
N LEU A 841 32.27 -51.48 -40.54
CA LEU A 841 31.58 -52.67 -40.03
C LEU A 841 32.49 -53.61 -39.22
N ASP A 842 33.70 -53.18 -38.84
CA ASP A 842 34.74 -54.02 -38.21
C ASP A 842 34.27 -54.71 -36.91
N ASP A 843 33.42 -54.04 -36.12
CA ASP A 843 32.86 -54.53 -34.86
C ASP A 843 31.39 -55.02 -34.99
N VAL A 844 30.88 -55.15 -36.23
CA VAL A 844 29.51 -55.57 -36.50
C VAL A 844 29.51 -57.01 -37.00
N ASP A 845 28.60 -57.84 -36.48
CA ASP A 845 28.40 -59.19 -37.01
C ASP A 845 27.64 -59.11 -38.34
N VAL A 846 28.38 -59.20 -39.46
CA VAL A 846 27.86 -59.03 -40.81
C VAL A 846 27.78 -60.38 -41.53
N ASP A 847 26.59 -60.70 -42.06
CA ASP A 847 26.44 -61.83 -42.96
C ASP A 847 27.16 -61.55 -44.30
N PRO A 848 28.02 -62.47 -44.80
CA PRO A 848 28.72 -62.25 -46.05
C PRO A 848 27.74 -62.19 -47.24
N PRO A 849 27.93 -61.25 -48.19
CA PRO A 849 26.98 -61.04 -49.27
C PRO A 849 26.99 -62.19 -50.28
N ALA A 850 25.80 -62.58 -50.75
CA ALA A 850 25.65 -63.64 -51.76
C ALA A 850 26.29 -63.29 -53.12
N GLY A 851 26.53 -62.02 -53.40
CA GLY A 851 27.16 -61.54 -54.62
C GLY A 851 28.16 -60.43 -54.34
N VAL A 852 29.31 -60.47 -55.01
CA VAL A 852 30.40 -59.49 -54.83
C VAL A 852 30.61 -58.71 -56.12
N ARG A 853 30.44 -57.39 -56.07
CA ARG A 853 30.80 -56.47 -57.17
C ARG A 853 32.30 -56.55 -57.45
N VAL A 854 32.67 -56.98 -58.66
CA VAL A 854 34.07 -57.13 -59.10
C VAL A 854 34.46 -56.12 -60.19
N ALA A 855 33.47 -55.58 -60.89
CA ALA A 855 33.62 -54.47 -61.83
C ALA A 855 32.38 -53.56 -61.78
N ALA A 856 32.43 -52.38 -62.42
CA ALA A 856 31.38 -51.36 -62.37
C ALA A 856 29.96 -51.90 -62.65
N ASP A 857 29.85 -52.90 -63.53
CA ASP A 857 28.61 -53.52 -64.01
C ASP A 857 28.57 -55.05 -63.81
N ARG A 858 29.52 -55.63 -63.05
CA ARG A 858 29.61 -57.09 -62.85
C ARG A 858 29.65 -57.48 -61.37
N VAL A 859 28.69 -58.30 -60.96
CA VAL A 859 28.70 -59.06 -59.71
C VAL A 859 29.17 -60.48 -60.01
N ALA A 860 30.06 -61.02 -59.18
CA ALA A 860 30.43 -62.42 -59.18
C ALA A 860 29.77 -63.13 -57.99
N ASP A 861 29.38 -64.39 -58.17
CA ASP A 861 28.82 -65.23 -57.11
C ASP A 861 29.96 -66.11 -56.54
N PRO A 862 30.44 -65.88 -55.31
CA PRO A 862 31.54 -66.64 -54.70
C PRO A 862 31.25 -68.14 -54.54
N GLY A 863 29.97 -68.54 -54.50
CA GLY A 863 29.55 -69.94 -54.46
C GLY A 863 29.65 -70.65 -55.82
N ARG A 864 29.80 -69.90 -56.93
CA ARG A 864 29.84 -70.44 -58.31
C ARG A 864 31.11 -70.12 -59.07
N GLU A 865 31.75 -69.00 -58.77
CA GLU A 865 32.96 -68.52 -59.41
C GLU A 865 34.11 -68.49 -58.40
N SER A 866 35.34 -68.69 -58.85
CA SER A 866 36.52 -68.51 -58.01
C SER A 866 36.78 -67.01 -57.83
N VAL A 867 36.29 -66.43 -56.73
CA VAL A 867 36.47 -65.01 -56.38
C VAL A 867 37.51 -64.89 -55.27
N LEU A 868 38.53 -64.04 -55.48
CA LEU A 868 39.66 -63.89 -54.56
C LEU A 868 39.96 -62.40 -54.30
N VAL A 869 40.50 -62.08 -53.13
CA VAL A 869 41.05 -60.75 -52.84
C VAL A 869 42.55 -60.74 -53.13
N LEU A 870 43.04 -59.81 -53.96
CA LEU A 870 44.47 -59.69 -54.27
C LEU A 870 45.21 -58.97 -53.14
N ASP A 871 45.89 -59.73 -52.29
CA ASP A 871 46.72 -59.23 -51.18
C ASP A 871 48.17 -58.98 -51.58
N ALA A 872 48.69 -59.81 -52.48
CA ALA A 872 50.05 -59.75 -52.98
C ALA A 872 50.08 -59.47 -54.50
N PRO A 873 50.52 -58.28 -54.96
CA PRO A 873 50.41 -57.88 -56.37
C PRO A 873 51.22 -58.73 -57.36
N TRP A 874 52.25 -59.45 -56.92
CA TRP A 874 53.02 -60.37 -57.79
C TRP A 874 52.28 -61.68 -58.09
N LEU A 875 51.22 -62.01 -57.33
CA LEU A 875 50.39 -63.18 -57.59
C LEU A 875 49.40 -62.96 -58.74
N GLN A 876 49.10 -61.71 -59.08
CA GLN A 876 48.10 -61.37 -60.11
C GLN A 876 48.24 -62.17 -61.42
N PRO A 877 49.45 -62.36 -62.01
CA PRO A 877 49.59 -63.12 -63.25
C PRO A 877 49.34 -64.63 -63.11
N LEU A 878 49.30 -65.14 -61.88
CA LEU A 878 49.07 -66.56 -61.54
C LEU A 878 47.62 -66.84 -61.12
N VAL A 879 46.83 -65.80 -60.89
CA VAL A 879 45.41 -65.93 -60.54
C VAL A 879 44.58 -66.18 -61.79
N ASP A 880 43.89 -67.32 -61.82
CA ASP A 880 42.93 -67.66 -62.89
C ASP A 880 41.46 -67.32 -62.50
N GLY A 881 41.26 -66.80 -61.28
CA GLY A 881 39.97 -66.37 -60.73
C GLY A 881 39.65 -64.88 -60.92
N VAL A 882 38.49 -64.47 -60.43
CA VAL A 882 38.03 -63.07 -60.45
C VAL A 882 38.58 -62.35 -59.22
N LEU A 883 39.13 -61.16 -59.41
CA LEU A 883 39.75 -60.37 -58.34
C LEU A 883 38.82 -59.27 -57.83
N VAL A 884 38.70 -59.15 -56.51
CA VAL A 884 37.96 -58.08 -55.84
C VAL A 884 38.89 -56.90 -55.54
N PRO A 885 38.46 -55.65 -55.82
CA PRO A 885 39.20 -54.46 -55.42
C PRO A 885 39.27 -54.30 -53.90
N ALA A 886 40.49 -54.41 -53.35
CA ALA A 886 40.75 -54.40 -51.92
C ALA A 886 40.92 -53.01 -51.28
N GLY A 887 40.99 -51.93 -52.07
CA GLY A 887 41.19 -50.57 -51.56
C GLY A 887 42.46 -50.30 -50.74
N GLY A 888 43.39 -51.26 -50.66
CA GLY A 888 44.56 -51.20 -49.77
C GLY A 888 44.41 -51.97 -48.45
N ALA A 889 43.24 -52.55 -48.17
CA ALA A 889 42.95 -53.34 -46.97
C ALA A 889 42.50 -54.78 -47.32
N PRO A 890 43.36 -55.59 -47.97
CA PRO A 890 42.96 -56.90 -48.49
C PRO A 890 42.49 -57.89 -47.43
N ALA A 891 43.06 -57.88 -46.23
CA ALA A 891 42.63 -58.78 -45.14
C ALA A 891 41.22 -58.42 -44.65
N ALA A 892 40.99 -57.16 -44.28
CA ALA A 892 39.67 -56.70 -43.82
C ALA A 892 38.58 -56.88 -44.90
N VAL A 893 38.91 -56.68 -46.18
CA VAL A 893 37.97 -56.94 -47.28
C VAL A 893 37.70 -58.44 -47.48
N ALA A 894 38.71 -59.29 -47.30
CA ALA A 894 38.54 -60.74 -47.33
C ALA A 894 37.64 -61.22 -46.18
N ASP A 895 37.84 -60.70 -44.98
CA ASP A 895 37.05 -61.01 -43.79
C ASP A 895 35.60 -60.56 -43.96
N LEU A 896 35.35 -59.29 -44.36
CA LEU A 896 33.99 -58.76 -44.60
C LEU A 896 33.20 -59.56 -45.63
N LEU A 897 33.87 -60.04 -46.68
CA LEU A 897 33.22 -60.72 -47.80
C LEU A 897 33.26 -62.25 -47.69
N ASP A 898 33.88 -62.80 -46.64
CA ASP A 898 34.21 -64.23 -46.49
C ASP A 898 34.88 -64.82 -47.74
N LEU A 899 35.92 -64.14 -48.23
CA LEU A 899 36.67 -64.53 -49.44
C LEU A 899 38.11 -64.88 -49.11
N PRO A 900 38.69 -65.92 -49.75
CA PRO A 900 40.09 -66.24 -49.55
C PRO A 900 41.02 -65.17 -50.18
N LEU A 901 42.16 -64.95 -49.55
CA LEU A 901 43.23 -64.13 -50.12
C LEU A 901 43.91 -64.88 -51.28
N ALA A 902 44.42 -64.15 -52.26
CA ALA A 902 45.13 -64.75 -53.40
C ALA A 902 46.34 -65.59 -52.94
N SER A 903 47.06 -65.15 -51.90
CA SER A 903 48.20 -65.89 -51.31
C SER A 903 47.83 -67.21 -50.65
N GLU A 904 46.59 -67.39 -50.20
CA GLU A 904 46.11 -68.65 -49.60
C GLU A 904 45.78 -69.70 -50.67
N ARG A 905 45.43 -69.26 -51.88
CA ARG A 905 45.02 -70.13 -52.99
C ARG A 905 46.12 -70.34 -54.02
N VAL A 906 47.04 -69.38 -54.16
CA VAL A 906 48.07 -69.38 -55.19
C VAL A 906 49.44 -69.35 -54.54
N THR A 907 50.15 -70.48 -54.61
CA THR A 907 51.54 -70.59 -54.21
C THR A 907 52.45 -70.71 -55.44
N GLY A 908 53.63 -70.10 -55.39
CA GLY A 908 54.61 -70.18 -56.46
C GLY A 908 56.03 -70.25 -55.93
N THR A 909 56.89 -70.97 -56.64
CA THR A 909 58.35 -70.94 -56.45
C THR A 909 59.02 -70.59 -57.77
N VAL A 910 60.09 -69.80 -57.71
CA VAL A 910 60.87 -69.47 -58.90
C VAL A 910 61.51 -70.73 -59.48
N THR A 911 61.22 -71.02 -60.76
CA THR A 911 61.72 -72.18 -61.50
C THR A 911 62.77 -71.83 -62.56
N SER A 912 62.92 -70.54 -62.90
CA SER A 912 63.97 -70.05 -63.79
C SER A 912 65.27 -69.75 -63.03
N HIS A 913 66.41 -69.78 -63.72
CA HIS A 913 67.70 -69.38 -63.17
C HIS A 913 68.07 -67.94 -63.55
N PRO A 914 68.55 -67.11 -62.61
CA PRO A 914 68.93 -65.74 -62.92
C PRO A 914 70.18 -65.70 -63.81
N VAL A 915 70.18 -64.80 -64.80
CA VAL A 915 71.35 -64.52 -65.64
C VAL A 915 72.35 -63.59 -64.95
N ARG A 916 71.89 -62.77 -64.00
CA ARG A 916 72.71 -61.87 -63.19
C ARG A 916 72.12 -61.69 -61.79
N ARG A 917 72.99 -61.49 -60.79
CA ARG A 917 72.62 -61.14 -59.42
C ARG A 917 73.47 -59.94 -58.99
N HIS A 918 72.83 -58.90 -58.48
CA HIS A 918 73.48 -57.65 -58.07
C HIS A 918 72.88 -57.17 -56.74
N PRO A 919 73.64 -56.45 -55.90
CA PRO A 919 73.03 -55.65 -54.86
C PRO A 919 72.17 -54.56 -55.50
N TRP A 920 71.04 -54.22 -54.87
CA TRP A 920 70.13 -53.18 -55.38
C TRP A 920 70.85 -51.86 -55.63
N SER A 921 71.81 -51.49 -54.76
CA SER A 921 72.60 -50.26 -54.89
C SER A 921 73.54 -50.21 -56.10
N ALA A 922 73.87 -51.36 -56.69
CA ALA A 922 74.72 -51.41 -57.89
C ALA A 922 73.93 -51.29 -59.21
N LEU A 923 72.60 -51.25 -59.16
CA LEU A 923 71.81 -51.08 -60.37
C LEU A 923 71.89 -49.63 -60.91
N PRO A 924 71.99 -49.45 -62.24
CA PRO A 924 71.80 -48.13 -62.84
C PRO A 924 70.45 -47.53 -62.46
N GLY A 925 70.45 -46.31 -61.92
CA GLY A 925 69.24 -45.65 -61.41
C GLY A 925 68.98 -45.83 -59.91
N ALA A 926 69.74 -46.69 -59.22
CA ALA A 926 69.57 -46.97 -57.79
C ALA A 926 69.67 -45.73 -56.89
N ALA A 927 70.57 -44.79 -57.19
CA ALA A 927 70.71 -43.55 -56.41
C ALA A 927 69.44 -42.67 -56.45
N LEU A 928 68.83 -42.55 -57.63
CA LEU A 928 67.57 -41.79 -57.77
C LEU A 928 66.40 -42.54 -57.12
N ALA A 929 66.34 -43.87 -57.26
CA ALA A 929 65.33 -44.69 -56.59
C ALA A 929 65.45 -44.61 -55.05
N ALA A 930 66.67 -44.62 -54.50
CA ALA A 930 66.93 -44.43 -53.07
C ALA A 930 66.45 -43.05 -52.60
N ALA A 931 66.74 -41.98 -53.36
CA ALA A 931 66.28 -40.64 -53.06
C ALA A 931 64.74 -40.54 -53.05
N ARG A 932 64.06 -41.14 -54.04
CA ARG A 932 62.58 -41.18 -54.12
C ARG A 932 61.94 -41.99 -52.98
N LEU A 933 62.66 -42.95 -52.41
CA LEU A 933 62.26 -43.70 -51.22
C LEU A 933 62.64 -43.01 -49.91
N GLY A 934 63.44 -41.93 -49.95
CA GLY A 934 63.95 -41.25 -48.76
C GLY A 934 65.01 -42.05 -47.99
N VAL A 935 65.70 -42.99 -48.64
CA VAL A 935 66.75 -43.83 -48.01
C VAL A 935 68.14 -43.51 -48.55
N ALA A 936 69.17 -43.74 -47.73
CA ALA A 936 70.56 -43.42 -48.09
C ALA A 936 71.14 -44.36 -49.16
N GLU A 937 70.76 -45.64 -49.12
CA GLU A 937 71.17 -46.68 -50.06
C GLU A 937 70.07 -47.76 -50.14
N LEU A 938 70.02 -48.51 -51.24
CA LEU A 938 69.07 -49.61 -51.40
C LEU A 938 69.66 -50.92 -50.87
N ASP A 939 69.02 -51.49 -49.86
CA ASP A 939 69.43 -52.76 -49.26
C ASP A 939 68.90 -53.98 -50.00
N GLY A 940 69.65 -55.08 -49.96
CA GLY A 940 69.26 -56.38 -50.51
C GLY A 940 69.81 -56.67 -51.91
N GLU A 941 69.45 -57.83 -52.44
CA GLU A 941 69.90 -58.29 -53.76
C GLU A 941 68.74 -58.45 -54.73
N VAL A 942 69.03 -58.24 -56.01
CA VAL A 942 68.11 -58.43 -57.12
C VAL A 942 68.68 -59.44 -58.11
N ALA A 943 67.88 -60.44 -58.42
CA ALA A 943 68.19 -61.52 -59.35
C ALA A 943 67.47 -61.27 -60.67
N VAL A 944 68.21 -60.95 -61.73
CA VAL A 944 67.67 -60.63 -63.05
C VAL A 944 67.64 -61.89 -63.91
N HIS A 945 66.47 -62.21 -64.47
CA HIS A 945 66.21 -63.35 -65.36
C HIS A 945 65.98 -62.84 -66.77
N GLU A 946 66.35 -63.62 -67.78
CA GLU A 946 65.97 -63.33 -69.18
C GLU A 946 64.47 -63.51 -69.39
N GLN A 947 63.91 -64.54 -68.75
CA GLN A 947 62.47 -64.74 -68.56
C GLN A 947 62.26 -65.31 -67.16
N LEU A 948 61.59 -64.56 -66.29
CA LEU A 948 61.29 -65.02 -64.93
C LEU A 948 60.08 -65.97 -64.97
N LEU A 949 60.30 -67.22 -64.54
CA LEU A 949 59.27 -68.26 -64.47
C LEU A 949 59.01 -68.64 -63.01
N VAL A 950 57.74 -68.62 -62.60
CA VAL A 950 57.27 -69.09 -61.30
C VAL A 950 56.22 -70.18 -61.53
N GLY A 951 56.49 -71.38 -61.02
CA GLY A 951 55.63 -72.55 -61.30
C GLY A 951 55.47 -72.82 -62.81
N GLY A 952 56.48 -72.49 -63.63
CA GLY A 952 56.44 -72.62 -65.09
C GLY A 952 55.67 -71.52 -65.84
N ARG A 953 55.04 -70.55 -65.15
CA ARG A 953 54.36 -69.40 -65.78
C ARG A 953 55.28 -68.17 -65.78
N PRO A 954 55.29 -67.36 -66.87
CA PRO A 954 56.05 -66.12 -66.90
C PRO A 954 55.44 -65.08 -65.98
N VAL A 955 56.25 -64.51 -65.09
CA VAL A 955 55.88 -63.38 -64.23
C VAL A 955 56.93 -62.28 -64.32
N PRO A 956 56.56 -60.99 -64.21
CA PRO A 956 57.51 -59.90 -64.37
C PRO A 956 58.44 -59.75 -63.15
N TRP A 957 57.94 -60.01 -61.95
CA TRP A 957 58.70 -59.91 -60.70
C TRP A 957 58.17 -60.88 -59.65
N TRP A 958 59.03 -61.30 -58.73
CA TRP A 958 58.71 -62.18 -57.62
C TRP A 958 59.64 -61.91 -56.42
N PRO A 959 59.12 -61.48 -55.26
CA PRO A 959 59.94 -61.31 -54.07
C PRO A 959 60.32 -62.68 -53.49
N ALA A 960 61.61 -62.91 -53.20
CA ALA A 960 62.07 -64.09 -52.46
C ALA A 960 63.02 -63.64 -51.34
N GLY A 961 63.02 -64.38 -50.22
CA GLY A 961 63.74 -63.97 -49.00
C GLY A 961 65.25 -63.81 -49.16
N ASP A 962 65.87 -64.42 -50.17
CA ASP A 962 67.29 -64.31 -50.46
C ASP A 962 67.64 -63.28 -51.56
N ALA A 963 66.73 -63.01 -52.50
CA ALA A 963 66.85 -61.95 -53.51
C ALA A 963 65.48 -61.62 -54.15
N ASP A 964 65.28 -60.39 -54.61
CA ASP A 964 64.10 -60.03 -55.40
C ASP A 964 64.29 -60.46 -56.86
N HIS A 965 63.43 -61.32 -57.39
CA HIS A 965 63.55 -61.84 -58.76
C HIS A 965 62.78 -60.94 -59.73
N VAL A 966 63.41 -60.58 -60.85
CA VAL A 966 62.81 -59.72 -61.89
C VAL A 966 63.16 -60.22 -63.29
N ASP A 967 62.32 -59.92 -64.28
CA ASP A 967 62.62 -60.11 -65.71
C ASP A 967 63.57 -59.04 -66.30
N GLY A 968 64.06 -58.12 -65.45
CA GLY A 968 64.98 -57.05 -65.82
C GLY A 968 64.33 -55.82 -66.44
N THR A 969 63.01 -55.82 -66.65
CA THR A 969 62.31 -54.63 -67.13
C THR A 969 62.21 -53.57 -66.03
N ALA A 970 62.24 -52.29 -66.41
CA ALA A 970 62.13 -51.19 -65.45
C ALA A 970 60.82 -51.23 -64.64
N PRO A 971 59.65 -51.58 -65.20
CA PRO A 971 58.43 -51.81 -64.42
C PRO A 971 58.54 -52.93 -63.38
N ALA A 972 59.24 -54.03 -63.70
CA ALA A 972 59.45 -55.12 -62.75
C ALA A 972 60.36 -54.69 -61.58
N LEU A 973 61.46 -54.00 -61.90
CA LEU A 973 62.38 -53.42 -60.91
C LEU A 973 61.66 -52.43 -59.99
N GLY A 974 60.89 -51.51 -60.55
CA GLY A 974 60.12 -50.52 -59.79
C GLY A 974 59.08 -51.15 -58.86
N ARG A 975 58.39 -52.21 -59.31
CA ARG A 975 57.39 -52.94 -58.49
C ARG A 975 58.04 -53.76 -57.38
N ALA A 976 59.10 -54.50 -57.69
CA ALA A 976 59.82 -55.29 -56.69
C ALA A 976 60.38 -54.41 -55.58
N LEU A 977 61.02 -53.29 -55.96
CA LEU A 977 61.59 -52.36 -55.00
C LEU A 977 60.51 -51.63 -54.18
N ALA A 978 59.44 -51.17 -54.83
CA ALA A 978 58.32 -50.53 -54.12
C ALA A 978 57.68 -51.47 -53.10
N TRP A 979 57.55 -52.75 -53.45
CA TRP A 979 57.04 -53.76 -52.53
C TRP A 979 57.99 -54.00 -51.36
N ARG A 980 59.27 -54.24 -51.65
CA ARG A 980 60.31 -54.42 -50.62
C ARG A 980 60.36 -53.26 -49.63
N ALA A 981 60.24 -52.02 -50.11
CA ALA A 981 60.30 -50.83 -49.30
C ALA A 981 58.98 -50.48 -48.58
N GLY A 982 57.92 -51.26 -48.75
CA GLY A 982 56.59 -50.93 -48.21
C GLY A 982 55.96 -49.68 -48.85
N ALA A 983 56.44 -49.26 -50.02
CA ALA A 983 56.09 -48.01 -50.69
C ALA A 983 55.39 -48.26 -52.05
N TRP A 984 54.40 -49.15 -52.08
CA TRP A 984 53.69 -49.56 -53.30
C TRP A 984 53.15 -48.41 -54.18
N PRO A 985 52.69 -47.26 -53.64
CA PRO A 985 52.30 -46.10 -54.46
C PRO A 985 53.42 -45.58 -55.37
N LEU A 986 54.70 -45.74 -54.97
CA LEU A 986 55.86 -45.24 -55.71
C LEU A 986 56.32 -46.15 -56.85
N ARG A 987 55.71 -47.33 -57.07
CA ARG A 987 56.15 -48.31 -58.08
C ARG A 987 56.38 -47.77 -59.49
N GLN A 988 55.62 -46.75 -59.91
CA GLN A 988 55.79 -46.10 -61.22
C GLN A 988 56.96 -45.11 -61.22
N ALA A 989 57.09 -44.29 -60.17
CA ALA A 989 58.24 -43.40 -59.99
C ALA A 989 59.55 -44.20 -59.87
N LEU A 990 59.54 -45.33 -59.18
CA LEU A 990 60.71 -46.22 -59.11
C LEU A 990 60.99 -46.89 -60.46
N ALA A 991 59.95 -47.28 -61.21
CA ALA A 991 60.14 -47.82 -62.56
C ALA A 991 60.78 -46.79 -63.49
N GLU A 992 60.41 -45.51 -63.41
CA GLU A 992 61.03 -44.44 -64.19
C GLU A 992 62.51 -44.28 -63.86
N ALA A 993 62.89 -44.35 -62.58
CA ALA A 993 64.29 -44.25 -62.16
C ALA A 993 65.17 -45.34 -62.80
N PHE A 994 64.61 -46.53 -63.04
CA PHE A 994 65.30 -47.64 -63.71
C PHE A 994 65.18 -47.63 -65.25
N ALA A 995 64.20 -46.92 -65.82
CA ALA A 995 63.95 -46.92 -67.26
C ALA A 995 64.98 -46.11 -68.05
N ASP A 996 65.43 -44.96 -67.51
CA ASP A 996 66.49 -44.16 -68.13
C ASP A 996 67.50 -43.61 -67.10
N PRO A 997 68.45 -44.46 -66.65
CA PRO A 997 69.45 -44.09 -65.64
C PRO A 997 70.32 -42.88 -66.03
N ARG A 998 70.42 -42.55 -67.33
CA ARG A 998 71.24 -41.42 -67.81
C ARG A 998 70.58 -40.07 -67.56
N ARG A 999 69.26 -40.05 -67.37
CA ARG A 999 68.49 -38.86 -67.02
C ARG A 999 68.36 -38.66 -65.51
N ALA A 1000 69.09 -39.41 -64.68
CA ALA A 1000 68.94 -39.34 -63.23
C ALA A 1000 69.11 -37.93 -62.65
N ALA A 1001 70.02 -37.11 -63.21
CA ALA A 1001 70.20 -35.73 -62.78
C ALA A 1001 69.03 -34.80 -63.20
N ASP A 1002 68.48 -35.01 -64.41
CA ASP A 1002 67.33 -34.25 -64.90
C ASP A 1002 66.08 -34.59 -64.08
N LEU A 1003 65.83 -35.88 -63.86
CA LEU A 1003 64.71 -36.37 -63.05
C LEU A 1003 64.83 -35.92 -61.58
N ALA A 1004 66.03 -35.93 -61.00
CA ALA A 1004 66.24 -35.38 -59.66
C ALA A 1004 65.96 -33.87 -59.58
N ALA A 1005 66.22 -33.12 -60.66
CA ALA A 1005 65.88 -31.71 -60.73
C ALA A 1005 64.36 -31.49 -60.91
N GLU A 1006 63.68 -32.34 -61.67
CA GLU A 1006 62.21 -32.37 -61.76
C GLU A 1006 61.58 -32.67 -60.40
N ASP A 1007 62.09 -33.68 -59.67
CA ASP A 1007 61.63 -34.07 -58.32
C ASP A 1007 61.80 -32.93 -57.28
N ALA A 1008 62.74 -32.00 -57.49
CA ALA A 1008 62.99 -30.88 -56.58
C ALA A 1008 61.97 -29.73 -56.67
N VAL A 1009 61.03 -29.77 -57.63
CA VAL A 1009 60.01 -28.73 -57.82
C VAL A 1009 58.89 -28.80 -56.76
N GLY A 1010 58.61 -29.97 -56.20
CA GLY A 1010 57.59 -30.18 -55.17
C GLY A 1010 56.94 -31.56 -55.23
#